data_AF-A0A835Y0W3-F1
#
_entry.id   AF-A0A835Y0W3-F1
#
_cell.length_a   1.000
_cell.length_b   1.000
_cell.length_c   1.000
_cell.angle_alpha   90.00
_cell.angle_beta   90.00
_cell.angle_gamma   90.00
#
_symmetry.space_group_name_H-M   'P 1'
#
loop_
_entity.id
_entity.type
_entity.pdbx_description
1 polymer ?
#
loop_
_entity_poly.entity_id
_entity_poly.type
_entity_poly.pdbx_seq_one_letter_code
_entity_poly.pdbx_strand_id
1 'polypeptide(L)'
;MRKAVAIGAGVAVGGAAAYLIYQHLASQAAQQAEADAADAPSQQPRALPEDAPKPAAAEAAADAPVADPVAAALGDNAGLLSDQDRALVAQLLELDQGHLFRAWPQRGSQDEGKRRLLAQLALLDASYHGGVAAYVRNARKLLQDSKEGANPFEGYVPSVPAGATLDFGSPAFLALEAAGAAEAGAAAFVLVAGGLGERLGYSGIKVALPSECASGTPFLGLYIGSILALQARSQSGRKLPLAIMTSDDTHARTEALLRDHGYFGMEPGQVTLIKQEKVACLTDNAAHLAPDPADPAFGVQTKPHGHGDVHMLLHSSGLARKWLGEGLKWVCFFQDTNALVFRGLLPALGVSAREGYDMNSLAVPRRAKEAIGAIARLEHSNPPPGTPASLTINVEYNQLDPLLRGTMSKEGDVNDPKTGYSPFPGNINQLVLRLASYVPQLEATGGVISEFVNPKYKDATKTDFKSSTRLECMMQDYPKALPASAKVGFTTINQVWASYSPVKNSPADAAAKFKEGNPTHSATTGELDIYKANCLALQDMAGAKLPSPLQSATFNGIATEVYPRVVLTAAFAPTLGEIKAKVAPGSIRLGPGAALVLDGAGISVQGPLEVSGALVVRAVPGAKVVIGPMKVENKGWEWHPIAEGEAASEEERIRGFKVLRHETQELVFDKPGSYTVPEPAAAATAKPAEPAPAAAAKPAEPAAAAAVKPAEASAAKTAAAAPAAAAKPAEPAAAKPAAEAAAAPGPIAAAAAAAKATAASIVPTADAKPAAPGPIAAAAGAGASPAKPAAPSPAPTAIPTPLEAAISAAAASAASSASGLSAAAKPFVPASAAASSSPNGGSKSTSPTPPTSGGGAASGGSGGGAGGGSSGSSKNKKKKKSAAAKAAAAAAASAGASS
;
A
#
# COMPACT_ATOMS: atom_id res chain seq x y z
N MET A 1 -25.54 -2.34 29.00
CA MET A 1 -24.29 -3.15 29.07
C MET A 1 -24.47 -4.56 29.65
N ARG A 2 -25.00 -4.78 30.86
CA ARG A 2 -24.98 -6.13 31.52
C ARG A 2 -25.70 -7.31 30.81
N LYS A 3 -26.47 -7.12 29.73
CA LYS A 3 -27.11 -8.23 28.97
C LYS A 3 -26.30 -8.75 27.77
N ALA A 4 -25.25 -8.06 27.32
CA ALA A 4 -24.46 -8.50 26.16
C ALA A 4 -23.52 -9.69 26.47
N VAL A 5 -23.05 -9.80 27.72
CA VAL A 5 -22.02 -10.75 28.14
C VAL A 5 -22.52 -12.21 28.14
N ALA A 6 -23.82 -12.43 28.40
CA ALA A 6 -24.39 -13.77 28.56
C ALA A 6 -24.43 -14.59 27.25
N ILE A 7 -24.46 -13.94 26.08
CA ILE A 7 -24.57 -14.63 24.79
C ILE A 7 -23.21 -15.15 24.32
N GLY A 8 -22.12 -14.41 24.57
CA GLY A 8 -20.76 -14.82 24.17
C GLY A 8 -20.27 -16.11 24.84
N ALA A 9 -20.69 -16.35 26.09
CA ALA A 9 -20.29 -17.54 26.85
C ALA A 9 -20.77 -18.86 26.21
N GLY A 10 -21.97 -18.88 25.61
CA GLY A 10 -22.49 -20.08 24.94
C GLY A 10 -21.75 -20.42 23.64
N VAL A 11 -21.29 -19.40 22.90
CA VAL A 11 -20.55 -19.59 21.64
C VAL A 11 -19.13 -20.08 21.90
N ALA A 12 -18.46 -19.58 22.94
CA ALA A 12 -17.09 -19.96 23.28
C ALA A 12 -16.94 -21.48 23.57
N VAL A 13 -17.90 -22.09 24.26
CA VAL A 13 -17.88 -23.53 24.59
C VAL A 13 -18.05 -24.38 23.32
N GLY A 14 -18.94 -23.98 22.40
CA GLY A 14 -19.10 -24.65 21.10
C GLY A 14 -17.85 -24.56 20.22
N GLY A 15 -17.21 -23.38 20.19
CA GLY A 15 -15.96 -23.17 19.46
C GLY A 15 -14.80 -24.03 19.97
N ALA A 16 -14.65 -24.16 21.30
CA ALA A 16 -13.62 -25.01 21.90
C ALA A 16 -13.80 -26.50 21.55
N ALA A 17 -15.04 -27.01 21.57
CA ALA A 17 -15.34 -28.39 21.18
C ALA A 17 -15.03 -28.64 19.69
N ALA A 18 -15.43 -27.73 18.80
CA ALA A 18 -15.11 -27.82 17.37
C ALA A 18 -13.60 -27.76 17.09
N TYR A 19 -12.86 -26.94 17.85
CA TYR A 19 -11.40 -26.82 17.73
C TYR A 19 -10.65 -28.10 18.14
N LEU A 20 -11.09 -28.78 19.21
CA LEU A 20 -10.52 -30.06 19.63
C LEU A 20 -10.82 -31.17 18.60
N ILE A 21 -12.02 -31.20 18.03
CA ILE A 21 -12.37 -32.11 16.92
C ILE A 21 -11.49 -31.82 15.69
N TYR A 22 -11.27 -30.55 15.35
CA TYR A 22 -10.39 -30.15 14.25
C TYR A 22 -8.94 -30.60 14.48
N GLN A 23 -8.36 -30.39 15.66
CA GLN A 23 -7.00 -30.88 15.95
C GLN A 23 -6.90 -32.41 15.86
N HIS A 24 -7.91 -33.15 16.32
CA HIS A 24 -7.91 -34.61 16.26
C HIS A 24 -8.03 -35.15 14.82
N LEU A 25 -8.85 -34.51 13.97
CA LEU A 25 -8.95 -34.86 12.56
C LEU A 25 -7.67 -34.47 11.78
N ALA A 26 -7.05 -33.34 12.12
CA ALA A 26 -5.80 -32.90 11.52
C ALA A 26 -4.62 -33.83 11.87
N SER A 27 -4.54 -34.32 13.11
CA SER A 27 -3.49 -35.28 13.50
C SER A 27 -3.69 -36.66 12.87
N GLN A 28 -4.94 -37.14 12.76
CA GLN A 28 -5.24 -38.37 12.00
C GLN A 28 -4.88 -38.22 10.51
N ALA A 29 -5.19 -37.08 9.88
CA ALA A 29 -4.84 -36.83 8.49
C ALA A 29 -3.32 -36.77 8.26
N ALA A 30 -2.56 -36.19 9.19
CA ALA A 30 -1.09 -36.19 9.15
C ALA A 30 -0.52 -37.62 9.30
N GLN A 31 -1.02 -38.40 10.26
CA GLN A 31 -0.59 -39.79 10.48
C GLN A 31 -0.92 -40.70 9.30
N GLN A 32 -2.06 -40.51 8.62
CA GLN A 32 -2.39 -41.24 7.40
C GLN A 32 -1.44 -40.86 6.25
N ALA A 33 -1.15 -39.57 6.05
CA ALA A 33 -0.21 -39.13 5.02
C ALA A 33 1.22 -39.64 5.25
N GLU A 34 1.64 -39.78 6.51
CA GLU A 34 2.94 -40.35 6.90
C GLU A 34 2.99 -41.87 6.68
N ALA A 35 1.88 -42.58 6.87
CA ALA A 35 1.75 -44.00 6.54
C ALA A 35 1.69 -44.25 5.02
N ASP A 36 0.90 -43.46 4.28
CA ASP A 36 0.76 -43.55 2.82
C ASP A 36 2.09 -43.25 2.09
N ALA A 37 2.97 -42.45 2.69
CA ALA A 37 4.31 -42.18 2.20
C ALA A 37 5.31 -43.35 2.40
N ALA A 38 5.02 -44.27 3.32
CA ALA A 38 5.92 -45.38 3.67
C ALA A 38 5.76 -46.63 2.76
N ASP A 39 4.61 -46.77 2.08
CA ASP A 39 4.26 -47.96 1.29
C ASP A 39 4.45 -47.77 -0.24
N ALA A 40 5.22 -46.75 -0.64
CA ALA A 40 5.50 -46.45 -2.05
C ALA A 40 6.57 -47.40 -2.64
N PRO A 41 6.28 -48.13 -3.74
CA PRO A 41 7.19 -49.16 -4.26
C PRO A 41 8.45 -48.57 -4.93
N SER A 42 9.62 -48.99 -4.46
CA SER A 42 10.92 -48.51 -4.94
C SER A 42 11.24 -49.01 -6.36
N GLN A 43 11.31 -48.08 -7.32
CA GLN A 43 11.77 -48.40 -8.69
C GLN A 43 13.29 -48.41 -8.77
N GLN A 44 13.86 -49.55 -9.15
CA GLN A 44 15.31 -49.71 -9.35
C GLN A 44 15.79 -48.95 -10.61
N PRO A 45 16.95 -48.27 -10.56
CA PRO A 45 17.58 -47.70 -11.75
C PRO A 45 17.95 -48.76 -12.79
N ARG A 46 17.71 -48.46 -14.06
CA ARG A 46 17.99 -49.35 -15.20
C ARG A 46 19.46 -49.23 -15.62
N ALA A 47 20.18 -50.35 -15.68
CA ALA A 47 21.60 -50.37 -16.07
C ALA A 47 21.82 -49.91 -17.53
N LEU A 48 23.00 -49.33 -17.77
CA LEU A 48 23.57 -49.01 -19.08
C LEU A 48 24.92 -49.73 -19.23
N PRO A 49 25.38 -50.03 -20.47
CA PRO A 49 26.42 -51.03 -20.69
C PRO A 49 27.84 -50.54 -20.39
N GLU A 50 28.69 -51.46 -19.93
CA GLU A 50 30.13 -51.30 -19.80
C GLU A 50 30.81 -51.49 -21.17
N ASP A 51 31.52 -50.48 -21.67
CA ASP A 51 32.82 -50.69 -22.34
C ASP A 51 33.57 -49.35 -22.55
N ALA A 52 34.66 -49.14 -21.81
CA ALA A 52 35.62 -48.04 -22.02
C ALA A 52 36.97 -48.37 -21.34
N PRO A 53 38.12 -48.06 -21.96
CA PRO A 53 39.42 -48.55 -21.48
C PRO A 53 39.88 -47.86 -20.18
N LYS A 54 40.38 -48.68 -19.25
CA LYS A 54 40.86 -48.29 -17.93
C LYS A 54 42.18 -47.49 -18.02
N PRO A 55 42.25 -46.25 -17.48
CA PRO A 55 43.52 -45.54 -17.35
C PRO A 55 44.52 -46.27 -16.44
N ALA A 56 45.81 -46.08 -16.68
CA ALA A 56 46.86 -46.63 -15.82
C ALA A 56 46.81 -45.98 -14.43
N ALA A 57 47.14 -46.76 -13.39
CA ALA A 57 47.20 -46.24 -12.02
C ALA A 57 48.40 -45.30 -11.87
N ALA A 58 48.12 -44.03 -11.56
CA ALA A 58 49.10 -43.18 -10.89
C ALA A 58 49.14 -43.56 -9.40
N GLU A 59 50.33 -43.66 -8.83
CA GLU A 59 50.48 -43.91 -7.39
C GLU A 59 49.95 -42.72 -6.60
N ALA A 60 48.96 -42.96 -5.73
CA ALA A 60 48.46 -41.92 -4.85
C ALA A 60 49.53 -41.59 -3.80
N ALA A 61 50.07 -40.38 -3.86
CA ALA A 61 50.81 -39.82 -2.74
C ALA A 61 49.87 -39.81 -1.51
N ALA A 62 50.37 -40.24 -0.36
CA ALA A 62 49.58 -40.25 0.86
C ALA A 62 49.39 -38.81 1.36
N ASP A 63 48.23 -38.23 1.05
CA ASP A 63 47.82 -36.94 1.62
C ASP A 63 47.86 -37.01 3.15
N ALA A 64 48.48 -36.00 3.76
CA ALA A 64 48.44 -35.84 5.21
C ALA A 64 46.98 -35.64 5.67
N PRO A 65 46.59 -36.13 6.85
CA PRO A 65 45.22 -35.97 7.34
C PRO A 65 44.88 -34.48 7.42
N VAL A 66 43.97 -34.03 6.56
CA VAL A 66 43.46 -32.66 6.55
C VAL A 66 42.81 -32.42 7.90
N ALA A 67 43.40 -31.52 8.69
CA ALA A 67 42.92 -31.22 10.03
C ALA A 67 41.47 -30.70 9.95
N ASP A 68 40.55 -31.32 10.71
CA ASP A 68 39.15 -30.93 10.75
C ASP A 68 39.04 -29.45 11.14
N PRO A 69 38.59 -28.55 10.23
CA PRO A 69 38.56 -27.11 10.50
C PRO A 69 37.57 -26.76 11.60
N VAL A 70 36.51 -27.56 11.79
CA VAL A 70 35.51 -27.35 12.84
C VAL A 70 36.09 -27.77 14.19
N ALA A 71 36.76 -28.93 14.28
CA ALA A 71 37.45 -29.34 15.51
C ALA A 71 38.60 -28.39 15.86
N ALA A 72 39.34 -27.88 14.87
CA ALA A 72 40.39 -26.89 15.07
C ALA A 72 39.86 -25.52 15.56
N ALA A 73 38.69 -25.09 15.10
CA ALA A 73 38.09 -23.82 15.49
C ALA A 73 37.28 -23.86 16.79
N LEU A 74 36.60 -24.98 17.10
CA LEU A 74 35.68 -25.12 18.23
C LEU A 74 36.25 -25.97 19.39
N GLY A 75 37.29 -26.78 19.16
CA GLY A 75 37.83 -27.72 20.15
C GLY A 75 36.76 -28.72 20.62
N ASP A 76 36.72 -29.00 21.92
CA ASP A 76 35.73 -29.90 22.54
C ASP A 76 34.27 -29.55 22.22
N ASN A 77 33.98 -28.29 21.91
CA ASN A 77 32.62 -27.86 21.52
C ASN A 77 32.17 -28.47 20.19
N ALA A 78 33.07 -28.93 19.31
CA ALA A 78 32.70 -29.63 18.09
C ALA A 78 31.84 -30.88 18.39
N GLY A 79 32.04 -31.53 19.53
CA GLY A 79 31.21 -32.65 20.00
C GLY A 79 29.82 -32.27 20.54
N LEU A 80 29.38 -31.01 20.38
CA LEU A 80 28.00 -30.58 20.64
C LEU A 80 27.14 -30.52 19.38
N LEU A 81 27.77 -30.46 18.21
CA LEU A 81 27.16 -30.25 16.90
C LEU A 81 26.59 -31.57 16.35
N SER A 82 25.48 -31.50 15.62
CA SER A 82 25.06 -32.55 14.68
C SER A 82 25.90 -32.51 13.41
N ASP A 83 25.77 -33.51 12.53
CA ASP A 83 26.44 -33.50 11.22
C ASP A 83 26.00 -32.31 10.35
N GLN A 84 24.75 -31.87 10.48
CA GLN A 84 24.21 -30.68 9.81
C GLN A 84 24.84 -29.39 10.37
N ASP A 85 24.89 -29.25 11.70
CA ASP A 85 25.57 -28.11 12.34
C ASP A 85 27.05 -28.07 11.94
N ARG A 86 27.73 -29.23 11.90
CA ARG A 86 29.15 -29.33 11.53
C ARG A 86 29.41 -28.97 10.07
N ALA A 87 28.51 -29.35 9.15
CA ALA A 87 28.57 -28.91 7.76
C ALA A 87 28.37 -27.39 7.61
N LEU A 88 27.37 -26.83 8.31
CA LEU A 88 27.08 -25.39 8.30
C LEU A 88 28.23 -24.56 8.91
N VAL A 89 28.79 -25.00 10.04
CA VAL A 89 29.93 -24.35 10.68
C VAL A 89 31.20 -24.45 9.82
N ALA A 90 31.42 -25.56 9.11
CA ALA A 90 32.53 -25.66 8.14
C ALA A 90 32.43 -24.60 7.03
N GLN A 91 31.26 -24.48 6.38
CA GLN A 91 31.02 -23.44 5.35
C GLN A 91 31.16 -22.02 5.90
N LEU A 92 30.70 -21.77 7.13
CA LEU A 92 30.87 -20.48 7.80
C LEU A 92 32.35 -20.16 8.08
N LEU A 93 33.16 -21.15 8.46
CA LEU A 93 34.60 -20.99 8.65
C LEU A 93 35.34 -20.73 7.33
N GLU A 94 35.00 -21.43 6.24
CA GLU A 94 35.49 -21.14 4.88
C GLU A 94 35.15 -19.72 4.41
N LEU A 95 34.06 -19.14 4.94
CA LEU A 95 33.61 -17.78 4.67
C LEU A 95 34.09 -16.75 5.71
N ASP A 96 35.12 -17.06 6.50
CA ASP A 96 35.76 -16.19 7.52
C ASP A 96 34.83 -15.78 8.68
N GLN A 97 33.74 -16.52 8.93
CA GLN A 97 32.77 -16.22 9.99
C GLN A 97 33.16 -16.81 11.36
N GLY A 98 34.43 -17.17 11.55
CA GLY A 98 34.94 -17.83 12.76
C GLY A 98 34.87 -16.96 14.04
N HIS A 99 34.63 -15.65 13.91
CA HIS A 99 34.39 -14.77 15.05
C HIS A 99 33.13 -15.13 15.84
N LEU A 100 32.13 -15.74 15.20
CA LEU A 100 30.88 -16.19 15.84
C LEU A 100 31.10 -17.27 16.91
N PHE A 101 32.18 -18.06 16.77
CA PHE A 101 32.47 -19.20 17.65
C PHE A 101 33.64 -18.92 18.62
N ARG A 102 34.49 -17.92 18.31
CA ARG A 102 35.70 -17.59 19.09
C ARG A 102 35.45 -17.28 20.57
N ALA A 103 34.27 -16.78 20.92
CA ALA A 103 33.90 -16.44 22.30
C ALA A 103 33.28 -17.61 23.09
N TRP A 104 33.12 -18.79 22.48
CA TRP A 104 32.49 -19.92 23.15
C TRP A 104 33.34 -20.45 24.31
N PRO A 105 32.78 -20.56 25.53
CA PRO A 105 33.48 -21.24 26.63
C PRO A 105 33.59 -22.75 26.37
N GLN A 106 34.34 -23.46 27.21
CA GLN A 106 34.46 -24.92 27.15
C GLN A 106 33.09 -25.62 27.16
N ARG A 107 33.07 -26.84 26.61
CA ARG A 107 31.89 -27.72 26.59
C ARG A 107 31.37 -27.98 28.01
N GLY A 108 30.05 -28.03 28.17
CA GLY A 108 29.37 -28.08 29.47
C GLY A 108 29.10 -26.70 30.09
N SER A 109 29.71 -25.63 29.57
CA SER A 109 29.44 -24.24 29.99
C SER A 109 28.65 -23.51 28.91
N GLN A 110 27.48 -22.97 29.25
CA GLN A 110 26.61 -22.18 28.36
C GLN A 110 26.24 -22.89 27.04
N ASP A 111 26.24 -24.23 27.02
CA ASP A 111 25.95 -25.05 25.84
C ASP A 111 24.56 -24.79 25.25
N GLU A 112 23.59 -24.37 26.07
CA GLU A 112 22.27 -23.94 25.58
C GLU A 112 22.39 -22.73 24.65
N GLY A 113 23.19 -21.72 24.99
CA GLY A 113 23.46 -20.57 24.11
C GLY A 113 24.09 -21.01 22.80
N LYS A 114 25.10 -21.87 22.85
CA LYS A 114 25.74 -22.46 21.65
C LYS A 114 24.70 -23.14 20.74
N ARG A 115 23.75 -23.89 21.33
CA ARG A 115 22.64 -24.51 20.60
C ARG A 115 21.63 -23.52 20.04
N ARG A 116 21.31 -22.43 20.76
CA ARG A 116 20.46 -21.34 20.22
C ARG A 116 21.12 -20.66 19.01
N LEU A 117 22.42 -20.40 19.07
CA LEU A 117 23.17 -19.83 17.94
C LEU A 117 23.17 -20.76 16.72
N LEU A 118 23.44 -22.06 16.93
CA LEU A 118 23.39 -23.05 15.84
C LEU A 118 21.99 -23.15 15.22
N ALA A 119 20.93 -23.22 16.03
CA ALA A 119 19.56 -23.23 15.54
C ALA A 119 19.18 -21.94 14.79
N GLN A 120 19.67 -20.78 15.23
CA GLN A 120 19.47 -19.51 14.54
C GLN A 120 20.20 -19.49 13.18
N LEU A 121 21.44 -19.99 13.12
CA LEU A 121 22.21 -20.10 11.88
C LEU A 121 21.55 -21.08 10.90
N ALA A 122 21.04 -22.21 11.38
CA ALA A 122 20.31 -23.18 10.56
C ALA A 122 18.99 -22.61 10.01
N LEU A 123 18.26 -21.81 10.81
CA LEU A 123 17.08 -21.08 10.33
C LEU A 123 17.46 -20.04 9.26
N LEU A 124 18.53 -19.27 9.47
CA LEU A 124 19.04 -18.30 8.49
C LEU A 124 19.49 -18.96 7.18
N ASP A 125 20.05 -20.17 7.26
CA ASP A 125 20.43 -20.96 6.09
C ASP A 125 19.20 -21.47 5.34
N ALA A 126 18.24 -22.10 6.03
CA ALA A 126 17.01 -22.62 5.43
C ALA A 126 16.09 -21.53 4.86
N SER A 127 16.17 -20.29 5.36
CA SER A 127 15.28 -19.18 4.97
C SER A 127 15.76 -18.34 3.79
N TYR A 128 17.00 -18.56 3.30
CA TYR A 128 17.59 -17.79 2.22
C TYR A 128 17.97 -18.67 1.02
N HIS A 129 17.73 -18.19 -0.20
CA HIS A 129 17.98 -18.98 -1.40
C HIS A 129 19.48 -19.29 -1.60
N GLY A 130 19.85 -20.56 -1.45
CA GLY A 130 21.25 -21.03 -1.50
C GLY A 130 22.01 -20.90 -0.18
N GLY A 131 21.31 -20.67 0.93
CA GLY A 131 21.88 -20.69 2.27
C GLY A 131 22.57 -19.40 2.71
N VAL A 132 22.96 -19.35 3.99
CA VAL A 132 23.76 -18.25 4.56
C VAL A 132 25.11 -18.14 3.84
N ALA A 133 25.60 -19.26 3.29
CA ALA A 133 26.77 -19.29 2.43
C ALA A 133 26.57 -18.51 1.13
N ALA A 134 25.38 -18.54 0.49
CA ALA A 134 25.07 -17.67 -0.64
C ALA A 134 24.89 -16.21 -0.21
N TYR A 135 24.20 -15.97 0.91
CA TYR A 135 23.99 -14.63 1.46
C TYR A 135 25.32 -13.87 1.69
N VAL A 136 26.29 -14.49 2.37
CA VAL A 136 27.61 -13.88 2.61
C VAL A 136 28.38 -13.63 1.32
N ARG A 137 28.33 -14.53 0.33
CA ARG A 137 28.99 -14.36 -0.98
C ARG A 137 28.35 -13.22 -1.78
N ASN A 138 27.03 -13.14 -1.83
CA ASN A 138 26.29 -12.05 -2.46
C ASN A 138 26.59 -10.71 -1.78
N ALA A 139 26.62 -10.71 -0.44
CA ALA A 139 26.91 -9.54 0.36
C ALA A 139 28.33 -9.00 0.14
N ARG A 140 29.35 -9.86 0.03
CA ARG A 140 30.72 -9.43 -0.30
C ARG A 140 30.76 -8.67 -1.64
N LYS A 141 30.05 -9.17 -2.65
CA LYS A 141 29.94 -8.50 -3.95
C LYS A 141 29.22 -7.15 -3.80
N LEU A 142 27.99 -7.14 -3.29
CA LEU A 142 27.17 -5.92 -3.21
C LEU A 142 27.80 -4.85 -2.31
N LEU A 143 28.54 -5.22 -1.26
CA LEU A 143 29.30 -4.29 -0.44
C LEU A 143 30.52 -3.72 -1.17
N GLN A 144 31.23 -4.50 -1.97
CA GLN A 144 32.30 -4.00 -2.82
C GLN A 144 31.75 -3.05 -3.91
N ASP A 145 30.67 -3.43 -4.60
CA ASP A 145 29.97 -2.59 -5.58
C ASP A 145 29.55 -1.24 -4.95
N SER A 146 28.95 -1.28 -3.75
CA SER A 146 28.53 -0.10 -2.98
C SER A 146 29.70 0.76 -2.49
N LYS A 147 30.83 0.12 -2.14
CA LYS A 147 32.07 0.78 -1.72
C LYS A 147 32.75 1.50 -2.89
N GLU A 148 32.89 0.84 -4.04
CA GLU A 148 33.41 1.45 -5.27
C GLU A 148 32.45 2.53 -5.81
N GLY A 149 31.15 2.40 -5.55
CA GLY A 149 30.11 3.34 -5.99
C GLY A 149 29.57 2.99 -7.37
N ALA A 150 29.59 1.70 -7.73
CA ALA A 150 29.04 1.20 -8.98
C ALA A 150 27.56 1.59 -9.14
N ASN A 151 27.20 2.11 -10.32
CA ASN A 151 25.82 2.47 -10.62
C ASN A 151 25.12 1.27 -11.29
N PRO A 152 24.04 0.70 -10.72
CA PRO A 152 23.31 -0.42 -11.33
C PRO A 152 22.63 -0.07 -12.66
N PHE A 153 22.59 1.22 -13.01
CA PHE A 153 22.09 1.74 -14.29
C PHE A 153 23.19 2.43 -15.11
N GLU A 154 24.47 2.09 -14.91
CA GLU A 154 25.55 2.56 -15.78
C GLU A 154 25.33 2.11 -17.24
N GLY A 155 25.73 2.95 -18.20
CA GLY A 155 25.57 2.71 -19.64
C GLY A 155 24.14 2.77 -20.19
N TYR A 156 23.11 2.77 -19.34
CA TYR A 156 21.72 2.98 -19.76
C TYR A 156 21.41 4.46 -20.01
N VAL A 157 20.55 4.73 -21.01
CA VAL A 157 19.87 6.02 -21.22
C VAL A 157 18.41 5.88 -20.79
N PRO A 158 17.89 6.75 -19.89
CA PRO A 158 16.49 6.74 -19.49
C PRO A 158 15.58 7.49 -20.47
N SER A 159 14.34 7.03 -20.56
CA SER A 159 13.24 7.63 -21.33
C SER A 159 11.91 7.42 -20.60
N VAL A 160 10.89 8.22 -20.90
CA VAL A 160 9.54 7.99 -20.36
C VAL A 160 8.94 6.77 -21.08
N PRO A 161 8.45 5.73 -20.37
CA PRO A 161 7.88 4.54 -21.02
C PRO A 161 6.57 4.84 -21.76
N ALA A 162 6.12 3.86 -22.55
CA ALA A 162 4.70 3.79 -22.92
C ALA A 162 3.87 3.33 -21.71
N GLY A 163 2.73 3.99 -21.49
CA GLY A 163 1.82 3.72 -20.39
C GLY A 163 0.51 4.50 -20.55
N ALA A 164 -0.42 4.30 -19.62
CA ALA A 164 -1.68 5.04 -19.59
C ALA A 164 -1.61 6.21 -18.58
N THR A 165 -2.26 7.32 -18.91
CA THR A 165 -2.49 8.43 -17.98
C THR A 165 -3.99 8.75 -17.98
N LEU A 166 -4.60 8.83 -16.80
CA LEU A 166 -6.04 8.94 -16.63
C LEU A 166 -6.40 10.09 -15.67
N ASP A 167 -7.37 10.89 -16.08
CA ASP A 167 -8.05 11.85 -15.21
C ASP A 167 -9.22 11.17 -14.49
N PHE A 168 -9.27 11.32 -13.17
CA PHE A 168 -10.33 10.86 -12.30
C PHE A 168 -11.72 11.29 -12.82
N GLY A 169 -12.69 10.36 -12.83
CA GLY A 169 -14.06 10.61 -13.30
C GLY A 169 -14.21 10.82 -14.82
N SER A 170 -13.13 10.89 -15.60
CA SER A 170 -13.20 11.03 -17.06
C SER A 170 -13.85 9.80 -17.73
N PRO A 171 -14.41 9.93 -18.95
CA PRO A 171 -14.97 8.78 -19.68
C PRO A 171 -13.97 7.63 -19.88
N ALA A 172 -12.68 7.95 -20.07
CA ALA A 172 -11.62 6.97 -20.19
C ALA A 172 -11.36 6.24 -18.87
N PHE A 173 -11.31 6.98 -17.75
CA PHE A 173 -11.21 6.39 -16.40
C PHE A 173 -12.39 5.46 -16.12
N LEU A 174 -13.63 5.90 -16.36
CA LEU A 174 -14.84 5.11 -16.09
C LEU A 174 -14.90 3.82 -16.92
N ALA A 175 -14.52 3.88 -18.19
CA ALA A 175 -14.47 2.69 -19.05
C ALA A 175 -13.42 1.67 -18.58
N LEU A 176 -12.25 2.14 -18.13
CA LEU A 176 -11.18 1.28 -17.63
C LEU A 176 -11.45 0.77 -16.21
N GLU A 177 -12.07 1.57 -15.34
CA GLU A 177 -12.56 1.16 -14.02
C GLU A 177 -13.56 0.01 -14.16
N ALA A 178 -14.53 0.12 -15.08
CA ALA A 178 -15.52 -0.93 -15.35
C ALA A 178 -14.86 -2.22 -15.89
N ALA A 179 -13.92 -2.10 -16.84
CA ALA A 179 -13.17 -3.24 -17.35
C ALA A 179 -12.32 -3.93 -16.26
N GLY A 180 -11.67 -3.14 -15.40
CA GLY A 180 -10.90 -3.65 -14.27
C GLY A 180 -11.77 -4.30 -13.19
N ALA A 181 -12.94 -3.75 -12.90
CA ALA A 181 -13.89 -4.35 -11.96
C ALA A 181 -14.41 -5.72 -12.44
N ALA A 182 -14.57 -5.91 -13.76
CA ALA A 182 -14.89 -7.22 -14.34
C ALA A 182 -13.70 -8.21 -14.22
N GLU A 183 -12.48 -7.76 -14.55
CA GLU A 183 -11.27 -8.58 -14.46
C GLU A 183 -10.86 -8.90 -13.00
N ALA A 184 -11.26 -8.08 -12.03
CA ALA A 184 -11.07 -8.34 -10.60
C ALA A 184 -11.79 -9.62 -10.13
N GLY A 185 -12.85 -10.06 -10.81
CA GLY A 185 -13.50 -11.37 -10.61
C GLY A 185 -12.60 -12.59 -10.93
N ALA A 186 -11.41 -12.34 -11.46
CA ALA A 186 -10.35 -13.31 -11.70
C ALA A 186 -8.98 -12.83 -11.15
N ALA A 187 -8.96 -11.99 -10.10
CA ALA A 187 -7.74 -11.54 -9.45
C ALA A 187 -7.53 -12.19 -8.06
N ALA A 188 -6.27 -12.48 -7.75
CA ALA A 188 -5.77 -12.64 -6.39
C ALA A 188 -5.26 -11.29 -5.85
N PHE A 189 -5.27 -11.12 -4.53
CA PHE A 189 -4.86 -9.90 -3.85
C PHE A 189 -3.70 -10.17 -2.90
N VAL A 190 -2.73 -9.24 -2.83
CA VAL A 190 -1.55 -9.36 -1.98
C VAL A 190 -1.29 -8.05 -1.23
N LEU A 191 -1.44 -8.10 0.09
CA LEU A 191 -1.18 -6.99 0.99
C LEU A 191 0.20 -7.15 1.63
N VAL A 192 1.08 -6.16 1.47
CA VAL A 192 2.35 -6.10 2.20
C VAL A 192 2.16 -5.35 3.53
N ALA A 193 2.30 -6.06 4.65
CA ALA A 193 2.02 -5.59 6.01
C ALA A 193 3.07 -6.05 7.05
N GLY A 194 4.33 -6.20 6.65
CA GLY A 194 5.45 -6.57 7.54
C GLY A 194 5.96 -5.48 8.50
N GLY A 195 5.35 -4.29 8.50
CA GLY A 195 5.84 -3.12 9.25
C GLY A 195 4.94 -2.64 10.40
N LEU A 196 5.56 -2.35 11.54
CA LEU A 196 4.93 -1.63 12.66
C LEU A 196 4.73 -0.13 12.36
N GLY A 197 3.91 0.52 13.18
CA GLY A 197 3.63 1.96 13.09
C GLY A 197 4.67 2.90 13.71
N GLU A 198 5.80 2.40 14.22
CA GLU A 198 6.65 3.13 15.18
C GLU A 198 7.07 4.53 14.70
N ARG A 199 7.47 4.67 13.42
CA ARG A 199 7.84 5.97 12.82
C ARG A 199 6.68 6.98 12.82
N LEU A 200 5.43 6.53 12.81
CA LEU A 200 4.27 7.42 12.92
C LEU A 200 4.12 8.00 14.33
N GLY A 201 4.67 7.34 15.35
CA GLY A 201 4.27 7.47 16.74
C GLY A 201 3.17 6.49 17.15
N TYR A 202 3.14 5.28 16.54
CA TYR A 202 2.16 4.23 16.82
C TYR A 202 2.82 2.88 17.11
N SER A 203 2.46 2.25 18.23
CA SER A 203 3.01 0.97 18.70
C SER A 203 2.39 -0.27 18.05
N GLY A 204 1.23 -0.12 17.39
CA GLY A 204 0.48 -1.21 16.76
C GLY A 204 0.96 -1.60 15.35
N ILE A 205 0.31 -2.60 14.77
CA ILE A 205 0.43 -2.90 13.33
C ILE A 205 -0.34 -1.83 12.56
N LYS A 206 0.26 -1.26 11.50
CA LYS A 206 -0.38 -0.15 10.78
C LYS A 206 -1.76 -0.48 10.22
N VAL A 207 -1.96 -1.73 9.80
CA VAL A 207 -3.23 -2.20 9.20
C VAL A 207 -4.40 -2.25 10.20
N ALA A 208 -4.13 -2.11 11.50
CA ALA A 208 -5.13 -1.93 12.56
C ALA A 208 -5.58 -0.47 12.74
N LEU A 209 -4.83 0.52 12.21
CA LEU A 209 -5.24 1.92 12.28
C LEU A 209 -6.59 2.10 11.56
N PRO A 210 -7.55 2.86 12.13
CA PRO A 210 -8.74 3.26 11.40
C PRO A 210 -8.34 4.18 10.26
N SER A 211 -8.68 3.81 9.02
CA SER A 211 -8.39 4.61 7.82
C SER A 211 -9.07 5.97 7.89
N GLU A 212 -10.20 6.05 8.58
CA GLU A 212 -10.95 7.26 8.87
C GLU A 212 -11.79 7.09 10.15
N CYS A 213 -12.18 8.19 10.83
CA CYS A 213 -12.89 8.14 12.11
C CYS A 213 -14.43 8.25 12.01
N ALA A 214 -15.01 8.40 10.82
CA ALA A 214 -16.47 8.50 10.63
C ALA A 214 -17.15 7.12 10.68
N SER A 215 -16.65 6.12 9.94
CA SER A 215 -17.04 4.71 10.14
C SER A 215 -16.16 4.01 11.18
N GLY A 216 -14.88 4.38 11.29
CA GLY A 216 -13.91 3.76 12.20
C GLY A 216 -13.30 2.47 11.65
N THR A 217 -13.42 2.22 10.34
CA THR A 217 -12.97 0.98 9.70
C THR A 217 -11.44 0.90 9.69
N PRO A 218 -10.80 -0.19 10.18
CA PRO A 218 -9.35 -0.37 10.07
C PRO A 218 -8.93 -0.58 8.60
N PHE A 219 -7.70 -0.18 8.24
CA PHE A 219 -7.19 -0.38 6.87
C PHE A 219 -7.39 -1.82 6.35
N LEU A 220 -7.15 -2.84 7.19
CA LEU A 220 -7.39 -4.24 6.81
C LEU A 220 -8.87 -4.52 6.48
N GLY A 221 -9.81 -3.97 7.26
CA GLY A 221 -11.24 -4.08 7.02
C GLY A 221 -11.69 -3.33 5.76
N LEU A 222 -11.09 -2.19 5.46
CA LEU A 222 -11.33 -1.45 4.21
C LEU A 222 -10.89 -2.27 2.99
N TYR A 223 -9.72 -2.91 3.06
CA TYR A 223 -9.21 -3.74 1.97
C TYR A 223 -10.03 -5.02 1.78
N ILE A 224 -10.35 -5.73 2.85
CA ILE A 224 -11.20 -6.93 2.80
C ILE A 224 -12.61 -6.57 2.31
N GLY A 225 -13.23 -5.51 2.83
CA GLY A 225 -14.53 -5.02 2.37
C GLY A 225 -14.54 -4.62 0.89
N SER A 226 -13.41 -4.12 0.36
CA SER A 226 -13.25 -3.84 -1.07
C SER A 226 -13.17 -5.12 -1.92
N ILE A 227 -12.42 -6.13 -1.47
CA ILE A 227 -12.32 -7.42 -2.15
C ILE A 227 -13.67 -8.16 -2.11
N LEU A 228 -14.37 -8.14 -0.97
CA LEU A 228 -15.71 -8.72 -0.83
C LEU A 228 -16.76 -7.98 -1.67
N ALA A 229 -16.66 -6.66 -1.81
CA ALA A 229 -17.52 -5.88 -2.69
C ALA A 229 -17.33 -6.26 -4.16
N LEU A 230 -16.09 -6.48 -4.61
CA LEU A 230 -15.76 -6.94 -5.96
C LEU A 230 -16.20 -8.39 -6.17
N GLN A 231 -15.97 -9.28 -5.19
CA GLN A 231 -16.44 -10.66 -5.18
C GLN A 231 -17.96 -10.74 -5.38
N ALA A 232 -18.74 -9.96 -4.62
CA ALA A 232 -20.20 -9.91 -4.73
C ALA A 232 -20.73 -9.36 -6.06
N ARG A 233 -19.86 -8.73 -6.87
CA ARG A 233 -20.17 -8.21 -8.22
C ARG A 233 -19.61 -9.10 -9.33
N SER A 234 -18.69 -10.00 -9.01
CA SER A 234 -18.17 -11.00 -9.94
C SER A 234 -19.25 -12.02 -10.28
N GLN A 235 -19.55 -12.18 -11.57
CA GLN A 235 -20.56 -13.14 -12.05
C GLN A 235 -20.08 -14.61 -11.97
N SER A 236 -18.84 -14.84 -11.54
CA SER A 236 -18.22 -16.17 -11.41
C SER A 236 -18.60 -16.90 -10.12
N GLY A 237 -19.13 -16.20 -9.11
CA GLY A 237 -19.34 -16.76 -7.76
C GLY A 237 -18.05 -17.17 -7.03
N ARG A 238 -16.88 -16.90 -7.62
CA ARG A 238 -15.57 -17.29 -7.10
C ARG A 238 -15.25 -16.50 -5.83
N LYS A 239 -14.67 -17.18 -4.83
CA LYS A 239 -14.07 -16.52 -3.66
C LYS A 239 -12.74 -15.89 -4.05
N LEU A 240 -12.60 -14.58 -3.88
CA LEU A 240 -11.38 -13.86 -4.24
C LEU A 240 -10.36 -13.97 -3.10
N PRO A 241 -9.14 -14.49 -3.32
CA PRO A 241 -8.17 -14.74 -2.26
C PRO A 241 -7.34 -13.51 -1.92
N LEU A 242 -6.94 -13.40 -0.66
CA LEU A 242 -6.04 -12.38 -0.13
C LEU A 242 -4.85 -13.04 0.58
N ALA A 243 -3.65 -12.90 0.02
CA ALA A 243 -2.42 -13.12 0.79
C ALA A 243 -2.05 -11.85 1.57
N ILE A 244 -1.58 -12.01 2.81
CA ILE A 244 -1.02 -10.91 3.61
C ILE A 244 0.40 -11.28 3.99
N MET A 245 1.38 -10.52 3.50
CA MET A 245 2.77 -10.66 3.93
C MET A 245 2.97 -9.96 5.27
N THR A 246 3.44 -10.72 6.25
CA THR A 246 3.64 -10.32 7.65
C THR A 246 5.09 -10.58 8.06
N SER A 247 5.55 -9.99 9.16
CA SER A 247 6.83 -10.29 9.81
C SER A 247 6.56 -10.86 11.21
N ASP A 248 7.59 -11.32 11.95
CA ASP A 248 7.44 -11.73 13.36
C ASP A 248 6.67 -10.69 14.18
N ASP A 249 6.97 -9.42 13.92
CA ASP A 249 6.52 -8.27 14.69
C ASP A 249 5.05 -7.91 14.35
N THR A 250 4.52 -8.41 13.20
CA THR A 250 3.14 -8.17 12.76
C THR A 250 2.25 -9.41 12.66
N HIS A 251 2.79 -10.63 12.58
CA HIS A 251 2.05 -11.85 12.24
C HIS A 251 0.92 -12.17 13.25
N ALA A 252 1.27 -12.44 14.51
CA ALA A 252 0.29 -12.81 15.55
C ALA A 252 -0.72 -11.69 15.82
N ARG A 253 -0.30 -10.42 15.69
CA ARG A 253 -1.18 -9.24 15.81
C ARG A 253 -2.17 -9.14 14.64
N THR A 254 -1.75 -9.52 13.42
CA THR A 254 -2.61 -9.56 12.22
C THR A 254 -3.61 -10.71 12.32
N GLU A 255 -3.19 -11.89 12.78
CA GLU A 255 -4.08 -13.02 13.05
C GLU A 255 -5.13 -12.70 14.13
N ALA A 256 -4.74 -12.02 15.20
CA ALA A 256 -5.66 -11.50 16.21
C ALA A 256 -6.69 -10.53 15.59
N LEU A 257 -6.22 -9.47 14.90
CA LEU A 257 -7.08 -8.48 14.25
C LEU A 257 -8.11 -9.11 13.30
N LEU A 258 -7.72 -10.15 12.54
CA LEU A 258 -8.62 -10.93 11.69
C LEU A 258 -9.66 -11.70 12.51
N ARG A 259 -9.25 -12.46 13.53
CA ARG A 259 -10.17 -13.26 14.36
C ARG A 259 -11.18 -12.38 15.11
N ASP A 260 -10.71 -11.29 15.71
CA ASP A 260 -11.51 -10.36 16.52
C ASP A 260 -12.63 -9.69 15.71
N HIS A 261 -12.45 -9.59 14.38
CA HIS A 261 -13.43 -9.03 13.43
C HIS A 261 -14.10 -10.09 12.55
N GLY A 262 -13.99 -11.39 12.87
CA GLY A 262 -14.59 -12.47 12.07
C GLY A 262 -14.12 -12.50 10.61
N TYR A 263 -12.82 -12.28 10.40
CA TYR A 263 -12.17 -12.10 9.09
C TYR A 263 -12.82 -11.00 8.22
N PHE A 264 -13.50 -10.02 8.85
CA PHE A 264 -14.28 -8.97 8.19
C PHE A 264 -15.30 -9.50 7.16
N GLY A 265 -15.79 -10.74 7.35
CA GLY A 265 -16.74 -11.40 6.45
C GLY A 265 -16.13 -12.23 5.31
N MET A 266 -14.80 -12.41 5.26
CA MET A 266 -14.19 -13.41 4.38
C MET A 266 -14.39 -14.82 4.91
N GLU A 267 -14.62 -15.77 3.99
CA GLU A 267 -14.81 -17.18 4.34
C GLU A 267 -13.49 -17.88 4.70
N PRO A 268 -13.51 -18.97 5.50
CA PRO A 268 -12.31 -19.74 5.83
C PRO A 268 -11.50 -20.13 4.60
N GLY A 269 -10.20 -19.87 4.63
CA GLY A 269 -9.28 -20.12 3.50
C GLY A 269 -9.21 -19.02 2.43
N GLN A 270 -10.04 -17.97 2.49
CA GLN A 270 -9.87 -16.80 1.61
C GLN A 270 -8.62 -15.97 1.96
N VAL A 271 -8.30 -15.87 3.26
CA VAL A 271 -7.10 -15.16 3.75
C VAL A 271 -5.98 -16.16 4.00
N THR A 272 -4.78 -15.88 3.47
CA THR A 272 -3.55 -16.63 3.76
C THR A 272 -2.50 -15.67 4.33
N LEU A 273 -2.02 -15.92 5.55
CA LEU A 273 -0.87 -15.20 6.08
C LEU A 273 0.42 -15.88 5.60
N ILE A 274 1.31 -15.11 4.96
CA ILE A 274 2.68 -15.53 4.65
C ILE A 274 3.62 -14.70 5.50
N LYS A 275 4.53 -15.34 6.25
CA LYS A 275 5.51 -14.66 7.11
C LYS A 275 6.83 -14.53 6.36
N GLN A 276 7.38 -13.32 6.28
CA GLN A 276 8.78 -13.13 5.89
C GLN A 276 9.67 -13.37 7.10
N GLU A 277 10.78 -14.07 6.87
CA GLU A 277 11.84 -14.22 7.87
C GLU A 277 12.78 -13.01 7.85
N LYS A 278 13.70 -12.96 8.82
CA LYS A 278 14.73 -11.91 8.93
C LYS A 278 16.07 -12.46 8.42
N VAL A 279 16.85 -11.62 7.73
CA VAL A 279 18.22 -11.95 7.29
C VAL A 279 19.26 -11.45 8.30
N ALA A 280 20.43 -12.08 8.28
CA ALA A 280 21.56 -11.72 9.14
C ALA A 280 22.09 -10.31 8.83
N CYS A 281 22.38 -9.53 9.86
CA CYS A 281 23.06 -8.26 9.71
C CYS A 281 24.56 -8.46 9.47
N LEU A 282 25.20 -7.45 8.89
CA LEU A 282 26.61 -7.44 8.51
C LEU A 282 27.31 -6.28 9.21
N THR A 283 28.46 -6.54 9.83
CA THR A 283 29.19 -5.54 10.64
C THR A 283 30.24 -4.73 9.87
N ASP A 284 30.72 -5.24 8.73
CA ASP A 284 31.75 -4.60 7.90
C ASP A 284 31.66 -4.97 6.40
N ASN A 285 32.59 -4.41 5.60
CA ASN A 285 32.70 -4.67 4.16
C ASN A 285 33.17 -6.10 3.81
N ALA A 286 33.69 -6.90 4.75
CA ALA A 286 34.04 -8.30 4.52
C ALA A 286 32.83 -9.25 4.69
N ALA A 287 31.65 -8.69 4.97
CA ALA A 287 30.40 -9.39 5.23
C ALA A 287 30.49 -10.37 6.42
N HIS A 288 31.22 -9.99 7.48
CA HIS A 288 31.10 -10.69 8.75
C HIS A 288 29.70 -10.50 9.34
N LEU A 289 29.04 -11.59 9.71
CA LEU A 289 27.72 -11.54 10.36
C LEU A 289 27.84 -10.81 11.69
N ALA A 290 26.98 -9.82 11.93
CA ALA A 290 27.00 -9.00 13.13
C ALA A 290 26.45 -9.79 14.33
N PRO A 291 27.20 -9.93 15.44
CA PRO A 291 26.65 -10.44 16.69
C PRO A 291 25.50 -9.57 17.19
N ASP A 292 24.55 -10.16 17.92
CA ASP A 292 23.45 -9.41 18.53
C ASP A 292 23.97 -8.54 19.69
N PRO A 293 23.72 -7.22 19.72
CA PRO A 293 24.10 -6.37 20.86
C PRO A 293 23.51 -6.82 22.22
N ALA A 294 22.44 -7.62 22.23
CA ALA A 294 21.82 -8.16 23.44
C ALA A 294 22.35 -9.55 23.85
N ASP A 295 22.86 -10.36 22.91
CA ASP A 295 23.56 -11.63 23.18
C ASP A 295 24.80 -11.76 22.26
N PRO A 296 25.91 -11.03 22.54
CA PRO A 296 27.05 -10.94 21.61
C PRO A 296 27.88 -12.23 21.47
N ALA A 297 27.55 -13.28 22.22
CA ALA A 297 28.25 -14.57 22.19
C ALA A 297 27.40 -15.70 21.58
N PHE A 298 26.07 -15.58 21.63
CA PHE A 298 25.15 -16.65 21.21
C PHE A 298 23.97 -16.17 20.34
N GLY A 299 23.98 -14.92 19.87
CA GLY A 299 23.03 -14.39 18.89
C GLY A 299 23.70 -13.70 17.71
N VAL A 300 23.12 -13.86 16.52
CA VAL A 300 23.36 -13.02 15.33
C VAL A 300 22.25 -11.98 15.25
N GLN A 301 22.62 -10.71 15.05
CA GLN A 301 21.63 -9.65 14.85
C GLN A 301 20.92 -9.87 13.51
N THR A 302 19.59 -9.82 13.48
CA THR A 302 18.80 -9.97 12.25
C THR A 302 17.93 -8.75 11.97
N LYS A 303 17.55 -8.52 10.71
CA LYS A 303 16.65 -7.45 10.26
C LYS A 303 15.77 -7.95 9.11
N PRO A 304 14.59 -7.34 8.88
CA PRO A 304 13.83 -7.60 7.66
C PRO A 304 14.68 -7.37 6.41
N HIS A 305 14.60 -8.31 5.48
CA HIS A 305 15.28 -8.30 4.19
C HIS A 305 14.66 -7.23 3.30
N GLY A 306 13.41 -7.41 2.88
CA GLY A 306 12.64 -6.36 2.22
C GLY A 306 11.23 -6.80 1.87
N HIS A 307 10.49 -5.96 1.13
CA HIS A 307 9.18 -6.37 0.61
C HIS A 307 9.28 -7.21 -0.67
N GLY A 308 10.47 -7.37 -1.25
CA GLY A 308 10.69 -8.30 -2.38
C GLY A 308 10.51 -9.78 -2.00
N ASP A 309 10.62 -10.14 -0.72
CA ASP A 309 10.37 -11.49 -0.20
C ASP A 309 9.00 -12.04 -0.61
N VAL A 310 8.03 -11.16 -0.87
CA VAL A 310 6.68 -11.53 -1.29
C VAL A 310 6.66 -12.44 -2.52
N HIS A 311 7.62 -12.29 -3.43
CA HIS A 311 7.71 -13.10 -4.65
C HIS A 311 8.23 -14.52 -4.35
N MET A 312 9.27 -14.62 -3.53
CA MET A 312 9.81 -15.89 -3.02
C MET A 312 8.77 -16.64 -2.18
N LEU A 313 8.08 -15.95 -1.27
CA LEU A 313 7.03 -16.55 -0.42
C LEU A 313 5.83 -17.04 -1.25
N LEU A 314 5.43 -16.31 -2.30
CA LEU A 314 4.37 -16.74 -3.23
C LEU A 314 4.78 -17.92 -4.12
N HIS A 315 6.09 -18.15 -4.31
CA HIS A 315 6.64 -19.32 -4.98
C HIS A 315 6.73 -20.52 -4.03
N SER A 316 7.44 -20.39 -2.91
CA SER A 316 7.75 -21.49 -1.99
C SER A 316 6.54 -22.06 -1.27
N SER A 317 5.52 -21.24 -1.00
CA SER A 317 4.21 -21.71 -0.50
C SER A 317 3.33 -22.38 -1.57
N GLY A 318 3.75 -22.37 -2.83
CA GLY A 318 2.96 -22.81 -3.98
C GLY A 318 1.74 -21.93 -4.29
N LEU A 319 1.51 -20.83 -3.56
CA LEU A 319 0.26 -20.08 -3.58
C LEU A 319 -0.03 -19.42 -4.94
N ALA A 320 0.99 -18.86 -5.61
CA ALA A 320 0.81 -18.31 -6.95
C ALA A 320 0.50 -19.40 -7.99
N ARG A 321 1.14 -20.58 -7.88
CA ARG A 321 0.86 -21.75 -8.73
C ARG A 321 -0.57 -22.25 -8.52
N LYS A 322 -1.03 -22.33 -7.26
CA LYS A 322 -2.41 -22.67 -6.89
C LYS A 322 -3.41 -21.71 -7.55
N TRP A 323 -3.22 -20.40 -7.41
CA TRP A 323 -4.12 -19.39 -7.99
C TRP A 323 -4.24 -19.49 -9.52
N LEU A 324 -3.13 -19.75 -10.22
CA LEU A 324 -3.18 -20.00 -11.66
C LEU A 324 -3.97 -21.28 -12.00
N GLY A 325 -3.79 -22.35 -11.23
CA GLY A 325 -4.57 -23.59 -11.35
C GLY A 325 -6.07 -23.42 -11.05
N GLU A 326 -6.44 -22.51 -10.14
CA GLU A 326 -7.82 -22.11 -9.85
C GLU A 326 -8.43 -21.20 -10.94
N GLY A 327 -7.68 -20.90 -12.00
CA GLY A 327 -8.11 -20.09 -13.13
C GLY A 327 -8.20 -18.58 -12.83
N LEU A 328 -7.41 -18.09 -11.86
CA LEU A 328 -7.19 -16.66 -11.69
C LEU A 328 -6.20 -16.17 -12.76
N LYS A 329 -6.47 -14.97 -13.29
CA LYS A 329 -5.67 -14.32 -14.35
C LYS A 329 -4.62 -13.37 -13.81
N TRP A 330 -4.90 -12.75 -12.66
CA TRP A 330 -4.17 -11.59 -12.15
C TRP A 330 -3.76 -11.77 -10.70
N VAL A 331 -2.68 -11.09 -10.30
CA VAL A 331 -2.33 -10.87 -8.90
C VAL A 331 -2.04 -9.38 -8.68
N CYS A 332 -2.68 -8.80 -7.68
CA CYS A 332 -2.68 -7.37 -7.40
C CYS A 332 -2.02 -7.07 -6.05
N PHE A 333 -0.85 -6.43 -6.08
CA PHE A 333 -0.06 -6.08 -4.89
C PHE A 333 -0.36 -4.66 -4.41
N PHE A 334 -0.46 -4.46 -3.10
CA PHE A 334 -0.66 -3.15 -2.47
C PHE A 334 -0.04 -3.07 -1.05
N GLN A 335 0.07 -1.86 -0.53
CA GLN A 335 0.80 -1.52 0.70
C GLN A 335 -0.13 -1.23 1.88
N ASP A 336 0.42 -1.32 3.09
CA ASP A 336 -0.29 -1.25 4.39
C ASP A 336 -1.31 -0.12 4.62
N THR A 337 -1.08 1.10 4.12
CA THR A 337 -1.79 2.31 4.60
C THR A 337 -2.26 3.30 3.53
N ASN A 338 -2.40 2.87 2.27
CA ASN A 338 -3.06 3.71 1.25
C ASN A 338 -4.55 3.35 1.14
N ALA A 339 -5.44 4.15 1.71
CA ALA A 339 -6.88 3.87 1.72
C ALA A 339 -7.51 3.89 0.32
N LEU A 340 -6.95 4.69 -0.59
CA LEU A 340 -7.51 4.94 -1.92
C LEU A 340 -6.97 3.99 -3.01
N VAL A 341 -6.21 2.97 -2.62
CA VAL A 341 -5.65 1.91 -3.48
C VAL A 341 -6.64 1.43 -4.55
N PHE A 342 -7.85 1.00 -4.16
CA PHE A 342 -8.79 0.39 -5.10
C PHE A 342 -9.28 1.34 -6.20
N ARG A 343 -9.33 2.65 -5.96
CA ARG A 343 -9.72 3.65 -6.98
C ARG A 343 -8.70 3.79 -8.10
N GLY A 344 -7.42 3.56 -7.83
CA GLY A 344 -6.38 3.52 -8.88
C GLY A 344 -6.16 2.12 -9.44
N LEU A 345 -6.22 1.10 -8.58
CA LEU A 345 -5.95 -0.29 -8.92
C LEU A 345 -6.96 -0.85 -9.94
N LEU A 346 -8.25 -0.52 -9.83
CA LEU A 346 -9.27 -0.98 -10.78
C LEU A 346 -9.03 -0.47 -12.21
N PRO A 347 -8.96 0.85 -12.50
CA PRO A 347 -8.69 1.31 -13.87
C PRO A 347 -7.33 0.82 -14.40
N ALA A 348 -6.31 0.65 -13.56
CA ALA A 348 -5.03 0.05 -13.98
C ALA A 348 -5.12 -1.45 -14.29
N LEU A 349 -5.96 -2.22 -13.59
CA LEU A 349 -6.27 -3.60 -13.98
C LEU A 349 -6.98 -3.64 -15.35
N GLY A 350 -7.88 -2.69 -15.61
CA GLY A 350 -8.48 -2.47 -16.93
C GLY A 350 -7.45 -2.15 -18.02
N VAL A 351 -6.47 -1.29 -17.75
CA VAL A 351 -5.33 -1.02 -18.66
C VAL A 351 -4.50 -2.28 -18.89
N SER A 352 -4.19 -3.02 -17.83
CA SER A 352 -3.38 -4.26 -17.90
C SER A 352 -4.03 -5.31 -18.80
N ALA A 353 -5.35 -5.43 -18.74
CA ALA A 353 -6.14 -6.27 -19.63
C ALA A 353 -6.11 -5.77 -21.08
N ARG A 354 -6.29 -4.45 -21.30
CA ARG A 354 -6.37 -3.82 -22.63
C ARG A 354 -5.03 -3.85 -23.39
N GLU A 355 -3.93 -3.46 -22.76
CA GLU A 355 -2.59 -3.39 -23.41
C GLU A 355 -1.91 -4.77 -23.49
N GLY A 356 -2.43 -5.74 -22.73
CA GLY A 356 -1.84 -7.06 -22.58
C GLY A 356 -0.58 -7.05 -21.73
N TYR A 357 -0.47 -6.18 -20.71
CA TYR A 357 0.71 -6.11 -19.84
C TYR A 357 0.91 -7.40 -19.03
N ASP A 358 2.17 -7.76 -18.81
CA ASP A 358 2.60 -8.80 -17.86
C ASP A 358 2.80 -8.24 -16.46
N MET A 359 3.25 -6.98 -16.39
CA MET A 359 3.33 -6.16 -15.18
C MET A 359 2.94 -4.71 -15.50
N ASN A 360 2.09 -4.13 -14.65
CA ASN A 360 1.69 -2.73 -14.72
C ASN A 360 1.90 -2.07 -13.35
N SER A 361 2.78 -1.06 -13.30
CA SER A 361 3.04 -0.28 -12.10
C SER A 361 2.06 0.89 -11.98
N LEU A 362 1.35 0.99 -10.86
CA LEU A 362 0.48 2.13 -10.59
C LEU A 362 1.32 3.35 -10.23
N ALA A 363 0.94 4.51 -10.76
CA ALA A 363 1.71 5.74 -10.64
C ALA A 363 0.85 6.99 -10.43
N VAL A 364 1.51 8.08 -10.03
CA VAL A 364 0.95 9.44 -9.93
C VAL A 364 1.97 10.46 -10.47
N PRO A 365 1.56 11.70 -10.79
CA PRO A 365 2.49 12.80 -10.99
C PRO A 365 3.32 13.05 -9.73
N ARG A 366 4.64 12.78 -9.79
CA ARG A 366 5.61 13.11 -8.73
C ARG A 366 6.26 14.46 -9.01
N ARG A 367 6.67 15.18 -7.97
CA ARG A 367 7.63 16.29 -8.15
C ARG A 367 9.04 15.73 -8.33
N ALA A 368 9.86 16.43 -9.08
CA ALA A 368 11.28 16.16 -9.14
C ALA A 368 11.91 16.25 -7.74
N LYS A 369 12.82 15.32 -7.45
CA LYS A 369 13.49 15.11 -6.16
C LYS A 369 12.56 14.76 -4.99
N GLU A 370 11.29 14.47 -5.27
CA GLU A 370 10.40 13.84 -4.31
C GLU A 370 10.88 12.41 -3.99
N ALA A 371 10.75 12.00 -2.72
CA ALA A 371 11.14 10.68 -2.22
C ALA A 371 10.14 9.57 -2.62
N ILE A 372 9.96 9.42 -3.93
CA ILE A 372 9.14 8.45 -4.65
C ILE A 372 9.94 8.07 -5.90
N GLY A 373 10.27 6.79 -6.07
CA GLY A 373 10.91 6.26 -7.27
C GLY A 373 10.07 6.50 -8.53
N ALA A 374 10.73 6.60 -9.69
CA ALA A 374 10.08 6.96 -10.95
C ALA A 374 10.13 5.81 -11.95
N ILE A 375 9.03 5.57 -12.66
CA ILE A 375 9.01 4.57 -13.74
C ILE A 375 9.73 5.15 -14.97
N ALA A 376 10.84 4.53 -15.34
CA ALA A 376 11.63 4.88 -16.52
C ALA A 376 11.78 3.66 -17.43
N ARG A 377 11.82 3.90 -18.74
CA ARG A 377 12.28 2.93 -19.72
C ARG A 377 13.75 3.20 -20.02
N LEU A 378 14.59 2.26 -19.63
CA LEU A 378 16.03 2.29 -19.80
C LEU A 378 16.38 1.56 -21.11
N GLU A 379 17.35 2.09 -21.86
CA GLU A 379 17.95 1.45 -23.04
C GLU A 379 19.47 1.43 -22.91
N HIS A 380 20.11 0.29 -23.17
CA HIS A 380 21.57 0.14 -23.15
C HIS A 380 22.02 -0.36 -24.53
N SER A 381 22.87 0.40 -25.21
CA SER A 381 23.23 0.16 -26.63
C SER A 381 24.16 -1.05 -26.84
N ASN A 382 25.06 -1.31 -25.89
CA ASN A 382 25.97 -2.47 -25.90
C ASN A 382 26.04 -3.13 -24.50
N PRO A 383 24.97 -3.83 -24.05
CA PRO A 383 24.87 -4.30 -22.67
C PRO A 383 25.89 -5.41 -22.35
N PRO A 384 26.44 -5.45 -21.13
CA PRO A 384 27.21 -6.60 -20.66
C PRO A 384 26.41 -7.91 -20.70
N PRO A 385 27.06 -9.08 -20.81
CA PRO A 385 26.37 -10.37 -20.75
C PRO A 385 25.52 -10.51 -19.47
N GLY A 386 24.23 -10.81 -19.64
CA GLY A 386 23.25 -10.90 -18.55
C GLY A 386 22.52 -9.58 -18.23
N THR A 387 22.93 -8.45 -18.79
CA THR A 387 22.23 -7.17 -18.66
C THR A 387 21.19 -7.01 -19.80
N PRO A 388 19.92 -6.64 -19.50
CA PRO A 388 18.90 -6.47 -20.54
C PRO A 388 19.14 -5.21 -21.38
N ALA A 389 19.06 -5.32 -22.71
CA ALA A 389 19.24 -4.19 -23.63
C ALA A 389 18.16 -3.10 -23.49
N SER A 390 16.97 -3.44 -23.00
CA SER A 390 15.95 -2.48 -22.60
C SER A 390 15.15 -3.01 -21.43
N LEU A 391 14.78 -2.13 -20.50
CA LEU A 391 14.13 -2.45 -19.24
C LEU A 391 13.19 -1.31 -18.83
N THR A 392 11.90 -1.59 -18.61
CA THR A 392 10.98 -0.63 -17.99
C THR A 392 10.85 -0.95 -16.50
N ILE A 393 11.24 -0.02 -15.62
CA ILE A 393 11.39 -0.29 -14.19
C ILE A 393 11.23 0.98 -13.34
N ASN A 394 10.97 0.80 -12.06
CA ASN A 394 11.18 1.82 -11.04
C ASN A 394 12.67 2.11 -10.83
N VAL A 395 13.10 3.35 -11.10
CA VAL A 395 14.40 3.87 -10.68
C VAL A 395 14.19 4.68 -9.40
N GLU A 396 14.88 4.31 -8.31
CA GLU A 396 14.70 5.01 -7.04
C GLU A 396 15.19 6.48 -7.11
N TYR A 397 14.56 7.35 -6.32
CA TYR A 397 14.76 8.80 -6.40
C TYR A 397 16.22 9.24 -6.18
N ASN A 398 16.99 8.46 -5.43
CA ASN A 398 18.43 8.66 -5.16
C ASN A 398 19.34 8.17 -6.30
N GLN A 399 18.83 7.32 -7.20
CA GLN A 399 19.52 6.83 -8.40
C GLN A 399 19.13 7.65 -9.64
N LEU A 400 17.88 8.13 -9.69
CA LEU A 400 17.33 8.87 -10.83
C LEU A 400 18.08 10.18 -11.12
N ASP A 401 18.31 11.03 -10.11
CA ASP A 401 18.99 12.31 -10.32
C ASP A 401 20.44 12.15 -10.84
N PRO A 402 21.28 11.25 -10.26
CA PRO A 402 22.57 10.86 -10.85
C PRO A 402 22.47 10.30 -12.28
N LEU A 403 21.51 9.40 -12.54
CA LEU A 403 21.31 8.79 -13.86
C LEU A 403 20.98 9.85 -14.92
N LEU A 404 20.07 10.77 -14.63
CA LEU A 404 19.70 11.87 -15.52
C LEU A 404 20.89 12.82 -15.78
N ARG A 405 21.70 13.13 -14.76
CA ARG A 405 22.95 13.92 -14.88
C ARG A 405 24.00 13.26 -15.76
N GLY A 406 24.10 11.93 -15.71
CA GLY A 406 25.05 11.17 -16.53
C GLY A 406 24.63 11.04 -18.00
N THR A 407 23.36 11.28 -18.34
CA THR A 407 22.78 10.84 -19.62
C THR A 407 22.11 11.95 -20.44
N MET A 408 21.15 12.69 -19.88
CA MET A 408 20.22 13.51 -20.68
C MET A 408 19.98 14.94 -20.18
N SER A 409 20.21 15.26 -18.90
CA SER A 409 20.07 16.62 -18.37
C SER A 409 21.08 16.88 -17.26
N LYS A 410 21.92 17.91 -17.44
CA LYS A 410 22.94 18.31 -16.44
C LYS A 410 22.29 18.82 -15.13
N GLU A 411 21.04 19.27 -15.23
CA GLU A 411 20.20 19.77 -14.16
C GLU A 411 19.65 18.63 -13.27
N GLY A 412 19.60 17.40 -13.80
CA GLY A 412 19.22 16.16 -13.12
C GLY A 412 17.71 15.89 -13.17
N ASP A 413 17.14 15.43 -12.06
CA ASP A 413 15.68 15.32 -11.92
C ASP A 413 15.09 16.73 -11.77
N VAL A 414 14.29 17.15 -12.75
CA VAL A 414 13.66 18.48 -12.83
C VAL A 414 12.21 18.36 -13.28
N ASN A 415 11.37 19.29 -12.86
CA ASN A 415 9.98 19.35 -13.30
C ASN A 415 9.91 19.84 -14.75
N ASP A 416 9.02 19.25 -15.55
CA ASP A 416 8.59 19.84 -16.81
C ASP A 416 7.89 21.20 -16.55
N PRO A 417 8.28 22.30 -17.23
CA PRO A 417 7.72 23.62 -16.97
C PRO A 417 6.24 23.83 -17.31
N LYS A 418 5.60 22.91 -18.05
CA LYS A 418 4.18 23.02 -18.45
C LYS A 418 3.25 22.37 -17.43
N THR A 419 3.69 21.26 -16.85
CA THR A 419 2.93 20.43 -15.90
C THR A 419 3.26 20.72 -14.44
N GLY A 420 4.49 21.15 -14.15
CA GLY A 420 4.98 21.36 -12.78
C GLY A 420 5.41 20.08 -12.05
N TYR A 421 5.46 18.94 -12.75
CA TYR A 421 5.83 17.62 -12.23
C TYR A 421 7.04 17.05 -12.99
N SER A 422 7.70 16.03 -12.45
CA SER A 422 8.75 15.29 -13.19
C SER A 422 8.11 14.58 -14.39
N PRO A 423 8.76 14.53 -15.57
CA PRO A 423 8.23 13.81 -16.74
C PRO A 423 8.18 12.29 -16.54
N PHE A 424 8.88 11.75 -15.54
CA PHE A 424 8.85 10.33 -15.18
C PHE A 424 7.76 10.07 -14.10
N PRO A 425 6.76 9.19 -14.36
CA PRO A 425 5.69 8.90 -13.40
C PRO A 425 6.20 8.36 -12.07
N GLY A 426 5.65 8.82 -10.95
CA GLY A 426 6.03 8.33 -9.61
C GLY A 426 5.33 7.03 -9.24
N ASN A 427 6.12 5.98 -9.01
CA ASN A 427 5.65 4.67 -8.60
C ASN A 427 5.03 4.72 -7.19
N ILE A 428 3.76 4.32 -7.05
CA ILE A 428 3.09 4.26 -5.75
C ILE A 428 3.05 2.85 -5.13
N ASN A 429 3.94 1.98 -5.62
CA ASN A 429 4.20 0.60 -5.21
C ASN A 429 2.93 -0.26 -5.07
N GLN A 430 2.04 -0.12 -6.06
CA GLN A 430 0.88 -0.98 -6.27
C GLN A 430 1.01 -1.57 -7.67
N LEU A 431 0.95 -2.89 -7.79
CA LEU A 431 1.39 -3.60 -8.99
C LEU A 431 0.32 -4.58 -9.44
N VAL A 432 -0.02 -4.58 -10.72
CA VAL A 432 -0.88 -5.60 -11.34
C VAL A 432 -0.02 -6.51 -12.21
N LEU A 433 0.04 -7.80 -11.87
CA LEU A 433 0.81 -8.80 -12.62
C LEU A 433 -0.11 -9.89 -13.19
N ARG A 434 0.23 -10.41 -14.37
CA ARG A 434 -0.48 -11.48 -15.05
C ARG A 434 0.01 -12.84 -14.54
N LEU A 435 -0.85 -13.65 -13.91
CA LEU A 435 -0.47 -14.94 -13.33
C LEU A 435 0.15 -15.91 -14.36
N ALA A 436 -0.32 -15.87 -15.61
CA ALA A 436 0.15 -16.74 -16.69
C ALA A 436 1.62 -16.50 -17.11
N SER A 437 2.19 -15.33 -16.84
CA SER A 437 3.62 -15.02 -17.06
C SER A 437 4.40 -14.87 -15.74
N TYR A 438 3.72 -14.44 -14.67
CA TYR A 438 4.28 -14.35 -13.32
C TYR A 438 4.67 -15.72 -12.75
N VAL A 439 3.79 -16.74 -12.81
CA VAL A 439 4.10 -18.05 -12.24
C VAL A 439 5.29 -18.72 -12.92
N PRO A 440 5.37 -18.86 -14.27
CA PRO A 440 6.55 -19.43 -14.92
C PRO A 440 7.85 -18.69 -14.59
N GLN A 441 7.80 -17.38 -14.37
CA GLN A 441 8.96 -16.59 -13.97
C GLN A 441 9.39 -16.89 -12.52
N LEU A 442 8.44 -17.03 -11.59
CA LEU A 442 8.73 -17.46 -10.21
C LEU A 442 9.40 -18.84 -10.21
N GLU A 443 8.89 -19.80 -10.98
CA GLU A 443 9.49 -21.14 -11.10
C GLU A 443 10.91 -21.09 -11.67
N ALA A 444 11.19 -20.14 -12.59
CA ALA A 444 12.51 -19.96 -13.18
C ALA A 444 13.54 -19.28 -12.26
N THR A 445 13.12 -18.57 -11.21
CA THR A 445 14.04 -17.85 -10.28
C THR A 445 13.91 -18.27 -8.81
N GLY A 446 13.07 -19.24 -8.48
CA GLY A 446 12.68 -19.52 -7.09
C GLY A 446 11.96 -18.33 -6.41
N GLY A 447 11.36 -17.45 -7.22
CA GLY A 447 10.82 -16.16 -6.80
C GLY A 447 11.85 -15.14 -6.27
N VAL A 448 13.15 -15.39 -6.42
CA VAL A 448 14.22 -14.46 -6.01
C VAL A 448 14.20 -13.21 -6.89
N ILE A 449 14.38 -12.05 -6.25
CA ILE A 449 14.50 -10.73 -6.88
C ILE A 449 15.90 -10.17 -6.58
N SER A 450 16.43 -9.29 -7.44
CA SER A 450 17.74 -8.68 -7.21
C SER A 450 17.81 -7.93 -5.89
N GLU A 451 18.88 -8.14 -5.14
CA GLU A 451 19.18 -7.41 -3.92
C GLU A 451 20.08 -6.18 -4.15
N PHE A 452 20.13 -5.32 -3.14
CA PHE A 452 21.09 -4.23 -3.00
C PHE A 452 21.54 -4.12 -1.54
N VAL A 453 22.50 -3.22 -1.26
CA VAL A 453 22.93 -2.93 0.12
C VAL A 453 23.19 -1.44 0.31
N ASN A 454 22.73 -0.89 1.43
CA ASN A 454 22.84 0.54 1.76
C ASN A 454 23.60 0.77 3.09
N PRO A 455 24.92 0.48 3.13
CA PRO A 455 25.73 0.61 4.34
C PRO A 455 25.87 2.08 4.78
N LYS A 456 25.48 2.37 6.02
CA LYS A 456 25.69 3.68 6.63
C LYS A 456 27.11 3.77 7.17
N TYR A 457 28.04 4.35 6.42
CA TYR A 457 29.43 4.51 6.85
C TYR A 457 29.60 5.57 7.96
N LYS A 458 30.70 5.49 8.72
CA LYS A 458 31.10 6.51 9.71
C LYS A 458 31.53 7.83 9.04
N ASP A 459 32.25 7.72 7.92
CA ASP A 459 32.81 8.82 7.14
C ASP A 459 32.97 8.44 5.65
N ALA A 460 33.57 9.34 4.86
CA ALA A 460 33.70 9.21 3.40
C ALA A 460 34.73 8.17 2.91
N THR A 461 35.55 7.58 3.78
CA THR A 461 36.52 6.52 3.40
C THR A 461 35.84 5.19 3.07
N LYS A 462 34.58 5.01 3.50
CA LYS A 462 33.80 3.78 3.38
C LYS A 462 34.47 2.53 3.98
N THR A 463 35.33 2.64 4.99
CA THR A 463 35.90 1.48 5.70
C THR A 463 34.93 0.90 6.73
N ASP A 464 34.35 1.77 7.55
CA ASP A 464 33.65 1.41 8.78
C ASP A 464 32.16 1.74 8.70
N PHE A 465 31.30 0.82 9.14
CA PHE A 465 29.89 1.11 9.34
C PHE A 465 29.64 1.88 10.65
N LYS A 466 28.70 2.82 10.62
CA LYS A 466 28.11 3.52 11.78
C LYS A 466 27.09 2.64 12.51
N SER A 467 26.50 1.68 11.80
CA SER A 467 25.53 0.70 12.29
C SER A 467 25.51 -0.49 11.33
N SER A 468 25.32 -1.70 11.82
CA SER A 468 25.24 -2.91 10.99
C SER A 468 24.21 -2.79 9.87
N THR A 469 24.58 -3.24 8.67
CA THR A 469 23.71 -3.28 7.48
C THR A 469 23.10 -4.67 7.30
N ARG A 470 22.31 -4.88 6.25
CA ARG A 470 21.85 -6.18 5.73
C ARG A 470 21.50 -6.01 4.24
N LEU A 471 21.36 -7.08 3.47
CA LEU A 471 20.89 -6.96 2.07
C LEU A 471 19.40 -6.59 2.04
N GLU A 472 18.96 -5.97 0.96
CA GLU A 472 17.61 -5.45 0.81
C GLU A 472 17.02 -5.83 -0.57
N CYS A 473 15.75 -6.20 -0.60
CA CYS A 473 15.03 -6.62 -1.82
C CYS A 473 13.74 -5.81 -2.03
N MET A 474 13.44 -5.42 -3.28
CA MET A 474 12.28 -4.59 -3.62
C MET A 474 11.28 -5.33 -4.50
N MET A 475 9.97 -5.14 -4.30
CA MET A 475 8.96 -5.84 -5.10
C MET A 475 8.78 -5.19 -6.48
N GLN A 476 8.99 -3.88 -6.56
CA GLN A 476 9.04 -3.12 -7.81
C GLN A 476 10.28 -3.42 -8.68
N ASP A 477 11.23 -4.22 -8.18
CA ASP A 477 12.42 -4.67 -8.93
C ASP A 477 12.20 -5.96 -9.72
N TYR A 478 11.02 -6.60 -9.59
CA TYR A 478 10.62 -7.76 -10.39
C TYR A 478 10.85 -7.63 -11.92
N PRO A 479 10.75 -6.45 -12.57
CA PRO A 479 11.12 -6.31 -13.99
C PRO A 479 12.54 -6.77 -14.36
N LYS A 480 13.49 -6.79 -13.41
CA LYS A 480 14.86 -7.29 -13.65
C LYS A 480 14.92 -8.80 -13.90
N ALA A 481 13.91 -9.55 -13.44
CA ALA A 481 13.82 -10.99 -13.64
C ALA A 481 13.12 -11.36 -14.97
N LEU A 482 12.31 -10.45 -15.53
CA LEU A 482 11.47 -10.73 -16.70
C LEU A 482 12.30 -10.90 -17.99
N PRO A 483 11.88 -11.78 -18.92
CA PRO A 483 12.48 -11.88 -20.24
C PRO A 483 12.18 -10.62 -21.07
N ALA A 484 13.06 -10.31 -22.04
CA ALA A 484 12.92 -9.14 -22.92
C ALA A 484 11.64 -9.12 -23.79
N SER A 485 10.87 -10.21 -23.83
CA SER A 485 9.55 -10.30 -24.47
C SER A 485 8.39 -9.82 -23.58
N ALA A 486 8.61 -9.62 -22.29
CA ALA A 486 7.56 -9.27 -21.33
C ALA A 486 7.11 -7.81 -21.47
N LYS A 487 5.80 -7.60 -21.43
CA LYS A 487 5.19 -6.28 -21.54
C LYS A 487 5.06 -5.60 -20.18
N VAL A 488 6.05 -4.79 -19.81
CA VAL A 488 6.03 -3.96 -18.59
C VAL A 488 5.59 -2.52 -18.92
N GLY A 489 4.59 -2.01 -18.20
CA GLY A 489 4.06 -0.66 -18.37
C GLY A 489 3.68 0.03 -17.05
N PHE A 490 2.99 1.17 -17.15
CA PHE A 490 2.47 1.90 -15.99
C PHE A 490 1.06 2.45 -16.26
N THR A 491 0.36 2.82 -15.17
CA THR A 491 -0.89 3.58 -15.21
C THR A 491 -0.85 4.72 -14.20
N THR A 492 -0.85 5.96 -14.71
CA THR A 492 -0.84 7.19 -13.92
C THR A 492 -2.27 7.68 -13.67
N ILE A 493 -2.61 7.95 -12.41
CA ILE A 493 -3.81 8.73 -12.06
C ILE A 493 -3.35 10.17 -11.77
N ASN A 494 -3.81 11.14 -12.59
CA ASN A 494 -3.35 12.53 -12.49
C ASN A 494 -3.67 13.16 -11.13
N GLN A 495 -4.85 12.85 -10.59
CA GLN A 495 -5.33 13.36 -9.32
C GLN A 495 -4.75 12.50 -8.18
N VAL A 496 -3.58 12.88 -7.67
CA VAL A 496 -2.86 12.18 -6.58
C VAL A 496 -3.79 11.84 -5.41
N TRP A 497 -4.60 12.82 -4.98
CA TRP A 497 -5.58 12.69 -3.89
C TRP A 497 -6.66 11.62 -4.12
N ALA A 498 -6.83 11.11 -5.34
CA ALA A 498 -7.83 10.09 -5.68
C ALA A 498 -7.29 8.65 -5.61
N SER A 499 -5.96 8.46 -5.47
CA SER A 499 -5.30 7.15 -5.59
C SER A 499 -4.09 6.93 -4.67
N TYR A 500 -3.51 7.99 -4.10
CA TYR A 500 -2.32 7.91 -3.26
C TYR A 500 -2.36 8.87 -2.06
N SER A 501 -2.90 8.39 -0.94
CA SER A 501 -2.73 9.05 0.36
C SER A 501 -2.29 8.03 1.43
N PRO A 502 -0.99 7.66 1.45
CA PRO A 502 -0.42 6.75 2.43
C PRO A 502 -0.17 7.42 3.79
N VAL A 503 -0.26 6.67 4.88
CA VAL A 503 0.11 7.11 6.24
C VAL A 503 1.52 6.62 6.58
N LYS A 504 2.55 7.44 6.31
CA LYS A 504 3.97 7.06 6.42
C LYS A 504 4.90 8.01 7.20
N ASN A 505 4.43 9.19 7.59
CA ASN A 505 5.22 10.19 8.33
C ASN A 505 4.63 10.45 9.73
N SER A 506 5.50 10.76 10.70
CA SER A 506 5.12 11.27 12.03
C SER A 506 4.42 12.65 11.94
N PRO A 507 3.70 13.10 12.97
CA PRO A 507 3.23 14.49 13.06
C PRO A 507 4.32 15.53 12.81
N ALA A 508 5.53 15.32 13.34
CA ALA A 508 6.65 16.25 13.19
C ALA A 508 7.22 16.25 11.76
N ASP A 509 7.47 15.06 11.18
CA ASP A 509 7.91 14.89 9.78
C ASP A 509 6.89 15.52 8.81
N ALA A 510 5.60 15.34 9.09
CA ALA A 510 4.50 15.83 8.27
C ALA A 510 4.34 17.36 8.37
N ALA A 511 4.46 17.93 9.57
CA ALA A 511 4.44 19.37 9.78
C ALA A 511 5.67 20.08 9.17
N ALA A 512 6.84 19.42 9.15
CA ALA A 512 8.02 19.91 8.42
C ALA A 512 7.75 19.96 6.91
N LYS A 513 7.32 18.82 6.32
CA LYS A 513 6.97 18.74 4.89
C LYS A 513 5.89 19.73 4.48
N PHE A 514 4.89 19.96 5.33
CA PHE A 514 3.84 20.95 5.08
C PHE A 514 4.42 22.37 4.88
N LYS A 515 5.37 22.78 5.74
CA LYS A 515 6.04 24.09 5.65
C LYS A 515 6.93 24.24 4.40
N GLU A 516 7.43 23.12 3.86
CA GLU A 516 8.15 23.05 2.59
C GLU A 516 7.21 23.02 1.37
N GLY A 517 5.90 22.93 1.57
CA GLY A 517 4.91 22.72 0.50
C GLY A 517 4.92 21.29 -0.09
N ASN A 518 5.50 20.32 0.62
CA ASN A 518 5.65 18.92 0.22
C ASN A 518 4.51 18.03 0.75
N PRO A 519 4.14 16.93 0.04
CA PRO A 519 3.11 15.99 0.50
C PRO A 519 3.36 15.42 1.90
N THR A 520 2.40 15.63 2.80
CA THR A 520 2.58 15.39 4.24
C THR A 520 2.45 13.92 4.62
N HIS A 521 1.62 13.13 3.91
CA HIS A 521 1.43 11.68 4.07
C HIS A 521 1.35 11.21 5.55
N SER A 522 0.45 11.84 6.30
CA SER A 522 0.22 11.62 7.73
C SER A 522 -1.16 11.00 7.96
N ALA A 523 -1.47 10.57 9.18
CA ALA A 523 -2.82 10.09 9.50
C ALA A 523 -3.88 11.19 9.30
N THR A 524 -3.50 12.46 9.53
CA THR A 524 -4.33 13.64 9.25
C THR A 524 -4.77 13.69 7.78
N THR A 525 -3.83 13.62 6.84
CA THR A 525 -4.13 13.75 5.41
C THR A 525 -4.68 12.47 4.80
N GLY A 526 -4.22 11.30 5.26
CA GLY A 526 -4.77 10.00 4.85
C GLY A 526 -6.27 9.88 5.13
N GLU A 527 -6.74 10.34 6.30
CA GLU A 527 -8.18 10.38 6.61
C GLU A 527 -8.92 11.45 5.80
N LEU A 528 -8.42 12.68 5.75
CA LEU A 528 -9.12 13.80 5.11
C LEU A 528 -9.22 13.66 3.57
N ASP A 529 -8.23 13.03 2.93
CA ASP A 529 -8.30 12.71 1.49
C ASP A 529 -9.40 11.70 1.16
N ILE A 530 -9.78 10.79 2.08
CA ILE A 530 -10.92 9.87 1.87
C ILE A 530 -12.24 10.67 1.79
N TYR A 531 -12.47 11.59 2.73
CA TYR A 531 -13.66 12.43 2.75
C TYR A 531 -13.73 13.32 1.51
N LYS A 532 -12.60 13.93 1.13
CA LYS A 532 -12.45 14.70 -0.10
C LYS A 532 -12.76 13.85 -1.34
N ALA A 533 -12.13 12.68 -1.47
CA ALA A 533 -12.31 11.80 -2.62
C ALA A 533 -13.75 11.27 -2.74
N ASN A 534 -14.45 11.05 -1.62
CA ASN A 534 -15.86 10.69 -1.61
C ASN A 534 -16.78 11.88 -1.94
N CYS A 535 -16.49 13.08 -1.43
CA CYS A 535 -17.23 14.30 -1.80
C CYS A 535 -17.11 14.62 -3.30
N LEU A 536 -15.88 14.60 -3.84
CA LEU A 536 -15.63 14.87 -5.26
C LEU A 536 -16.24 13.78 -6.15
N ALA A 537 -16.21 12.50 -5.73
CA ALA A 537 -16.93 11.45 -6.44
C ALA A 537 -18.45 11.70 -6.54
N LEU A 538 -19.11 12.14 -5.45
CA LEU A 538 -20.53 12.52 -5.48
C LEU A 538 -20.79 13.77 -6.33
N GLN A 539 -19.86 14.73 -6.32
CA GLN A 539 -19.96 15.95 -7.13
C GLN A 539 -19.83 15.66 -8.62
N ASP A 540 -18.81 14.89 -9.02
CA ASP A 540 -18.50 14.62 -10.43
C ASP A 540 -19.48 13.60 -11.05
N MET A 541 -19.86 12.55 -10.31
CA MET A 541 -20.72 11.49 -10.83
C MET A 541 -22.22 11.80 -10.74
N ALA A 542 -22.63 12.55 -9.71
CA ALA A 542 -24.04 12.79 -9.41
C ALA A 542 -24.38 14.28 -9.17
N GLY A 543 -23.47 15.22 -9.42
CA GLY A 543 -23.75 16.66 -9.35
C GLY A 543 -24.05 17.20 -7.94
N ALA A 544 -23.67 16.46 -6.89
CA ALA A 544 -23.95 16.80 -5.49
C ALA A 544 -23.46 18.21 -5.10
N LYS A 545 -24.16 18.86 -4.17
CA LYS A 545 -23.87 20.23 -3.72
C LYS A 545 -23.09 20.19 -2.41
N LEU A 546 -21.79 20.43 -2.51
CA LEU A 546 -20.88 20.65 -1.39
C LEU A 546 -21.00 22.09 -0.84
N PRO A 547 -20.62 22.35 0.42
CA PRO A 547 -20.56 23.71 0.94
C PRO A 547 -19.45 24.53 0.27
N SER A 548 -19.68 25.84 0.09
CA SER A 548 -18.71 26.77 -0.49
C SER A 548 -18.80 28.14 0.20
N PRO A 549 -17.69 28.72 0.68
CA PRO A 549 -16.34 28.13 0.75
C PRO A 549 -16.31 26.90 1.68
N LEU A 550 -15.27 26.07 1.54
CA LEU A 550 -14.99 25.01 2.50
C LEU A 550 -14.48 25.61 3.82
N GLN A 551 -14.69 24.88 4.92
CA GLN A 551 -14.09 25.24 6.20
C GLN A 551 -12.60 24.85 6.20
N SER A 552 -11.75 25.67 6.82
CA SER A 552 -10.34 25.32 7.06
C SER A 552 -10.13 24.94 8.52
N ALA A 553 -9.24 23.98 8.77
CA ALA A 553 -8.79 23.60 10.10
C ALA A 553 -7.28 23.30 10.11
N THR A 554 -6.69 23.31 11.31
CA THR A 554 -5.28 22.97 11.53
C THR A 554 -5.19 21.82 12.51
N PHE A 555 -4.52 20.74 12.12
CA PHE A 555 -4.28 19.56 12.94
C PHE A 555 -2.80 19.19 12.86
N ASN A 556 -2.13 18.95 13.99
CA ASN A 556 -0.68 18.68 14.03
C ASN A 556 0.17 19.70 13.25
N GLY A 557 -0.24 20.98 13.23
CA GLY A 557 0.43 22.06 12.48
C GLY A 557 0.23 22.05 10.96
N ILE A 558 -0.59 21.13 10.43
CA ILE A 558 -0.99 21.04 9.02
C ILE A 558 -2.32 21.77 8.85
N ALA A 559 -2.32 22.88 8.11
CA ALA A 559 -3.55 23.62 7.78
C ALA A 559 -4.14 23.10 6.46
N THR A 560 -5.44 22.81 6.44
CA THR A 560 -6.12 22.20 5.28
C THR A 560 -7.58 22.62 5.20
N GLU A 561 -8.13 22.60 3.98
CA GLU A 561 -9.58 22.54 3.78
C GLU A 561 -10.13 21.24 4.37
N VAL A 562 -11.36 21.30 4.88
CA VAL A 562 -12.08 20.18 5.48
C VAL A 562 -13.39 19.99 4.73
N TYR A 563 -13.45 18.89 3.97
CA TYR A 563 -14.64 18.46 3.24
C TYR A 563 -15.66 17.84 4.22
N PRO A 564 -16.95 17.80 3.86
CA PRO A 564 -17.93 16.96 4.57
C PRO A 564 -17.44 15.51 4.73
N ARG A 565 -17.73 14.90 5.87
CA ARG A 565 -17.20 13.58 6.28
C ARG A 565 -18.02 12.47 5.63
N VAL A 566 -17.84 12.34 4.31
CA VAL A 566 -18.54 11.35 3.50
C VAL A 566 -17.74 10.05 3.47
N VAL A 567 -18.38 8.97 3.94
CA VAL A 567 -17.87 7.59 3.79
C VAL A 567 -18.80 6.84 2.85
N LEU A 568 -18.31 6.57 1.65
CA LEU A 568 -18.92 5.62 0.74
C LEU A 568 -18.18 4.29 0.92
N THR A 569 -18.85 3.30 1.52
CA THR A 569 -18.27 1.96 1.65
C THR A 569 -18.11 1.29 0.28
N ALA A 570 -17.14 0.39 0.15
CA ALA A 570 -17.05 -0.45 -1.04
C ALA A 570 -18.29 -1.34 -1.20
N ALA A 571 -18.96 -1.72 -0.09
CA ALA A 571 -20.25 -2.39 -0.14
C ALA A 571 -21.29 -1.55 -0.91
N PHE A 572 -21.44 -0.27 -0.57
CA PHE A 572 -22.28 0.70 -1.29
C PHE A 572 -21.84 0.86 -2.76
N ALA A 573 -20.62 1.31 -3.01
CA ALA A 573 -20.09 1.50 -4.37
C ALA A 573 -18.55 1.40 -4.40
N PRO A 574 -17.97 0.34 -4.97
CA PRO A 574 -16.52 0.19 -5.16
C PRO A 574 -16.01 0.88 -6.45
N THR A 575 -16.92 1.43 -7.26
CA THR A 575 -16.63 2.11 -8.53
C THR A 575 -17.36 3.45 -8.61
N LEU A 576 -16.79 4.43 -9.30
CA LEU A 576 -17.46 5.69 -9.64
C LEU A 576 -18.69 5.44 -10.53
N GLY A 577 -18.61 4.42 -11.41
CA GLY A 577 -19.75 3.96 -12.21
C GLY A 577 -20.97 3.57 -11.35
N GLU A 578 -20.78 2.90 -10.22
CA GLU A 578 -21.89 2.61 -9.29
C GLU A 578 -22.37 3.82 -8.50
N ILE A 579 -21.50 4.76 -8.14
CA ILE A 579 -21.94 6.04 -7.53
C ILE A 579 -22.90 6.75 -8.48
N LYS A 580 -22.53 6.84 -9.76
CA LYS A 580 -23.36 7.41 -10.83
C LYS A 580 -24.69 6.68 -11.06
N ALA A 581 -24.72 5.36 -10.84
CA ALA A 581 -25.93 4.55 -10.99
C ALA A 581 -26.85 4.58 -9.75
N LYS A 582 -26.30 4.78 -8.55
CA LYS A 582 -27.04 4.71 -7.27
C LYS A 582 -27.45 6.07 -6.71
N VAL A 583 -26.88 7.17 -7.18
CA VAL A 583 -27.18 8.54 -6.72
C VAL A 583 -27.72 9.36 -7.89
N ALA A 584 -28.98 9.79 -7.80
CA ALA A 584 -29.64 10.56 -8.85
C ALA A 584 -29.01 11.97 -9.01
N PRO A 585 -29.00 12.54 -10.23
CA PRO A 585 -28.37 13.84 -10.48
C PRO A 585 -28.93 14.98 -9.61
N GLY A 586 -28.05 15.68 -8.90
CA GLY A 586 -28.39 16.77 -7.99
C GLY A 586 -29.04 16.36 -6.67
N SER A 587 -29.19 15.05 -6.41
CA SER A 587 -29.99 14.54 -5.29
C SER A 587 -29.39 14.73 -3.90
N ILE A 588 -28.11 15.09 -3.76
CA ILE A 588 -27.44 15.29 -2.45
C ILE A 588 -27.00 16.74 -2.27
N ARG A 589 -27.32 17.32 -1.11
CA ARG A 589 -26.77 18.58 -0.60
C ARG A 589 -26.15 18.36 0.79
N LEU A 590 -24.92 18.79 0.97
CA LEU A 590 -24.18 18.70 2.24
C LEU A 590 -23.92 20.11 2.79
N GLY A 591 -24.24 20.32 4.07
CA GLY A 591 -23.91 21.54 4.80
C GLY A 591 -22.44 21.55 5.28
N PRO A 592 -21.94 22.69 5.78
CA PRO A 592 -20.67 22.77 6.49
C PRO A 592 -20.65 21.76 7.65
N GLY A 593 -19.51 21.11 7.86
CA GLY A 593 -19.31 20.11 8.91
C GLY A 593 -20.01 18.75 8.74
N ALA A 594 -20.96 18.62 7.81
CA ALA A 594 -21.83 17.45 7.69
C ALA A 594 -21.08 16.10 7.57
N ALA A 595 -21.65 15.04 8.12
CA ALA A 595 -21.16 13.66 8.04
C ALA A 595 -22.21 12.74 7.40
N LEU A 596 -21.79 11.89 6.47
CA LEU A 596 -22.67 10.99 5.72
C LEU A 596 -21.98 9.63 5.51
N VAL A 597 -22.50 8.57 6.13
CA VAL A 597 -22.00 7.20 5.94
C VAL A 597 -23.04 6.38 5.19
N LEU A 598 -22.67 5.83 4.03
CA LEU A 598 -23.51 4.91 3.23
C LEU A 598 -22.86 3.51 3.19
N ASP A 599 -23.52 2.56 3.83
CA ASP A 599 -23.02 1.23 4.14
C ASP A 599 -24.00 0.13 3.73
N GLY A 600 -23.83 -0.43 2.52
CA GLY A 600 -24.68 -1.52 2.04
C GLY A 600 -24.99 -1.46 0.55
N ALA A 601 -24.91 -2.61 -0.13
CA ALA A 601 -24.95 -2.68 -1.59
C ALA A 601 -26.30 -2.31 -2.23
N GLY A 602 -27.40 -2.42 -1.47
CA GLY A 602 -28.76 -2.13 -1.91
C GLY A 602 -29.26 -0.71 -1.61
N ILE A 603 -28.42 0.18 -1.06
CA ILE A 603 -28.78 1.59 -0.84
C ILE A 603 -28.72 2.36 -2.17
N SER A 604 -29.69 3.25 -2.37
CA SER A 604 -29.75 4.21 -3.47
C SER A 604 -30.31 5.55 -2.98
N VAL A 605 -29.95 6.65 -3.64
CA VAL A 605 -30.40 8.01 -3.32
C VAL A 605 -31.09 8.60 -4.54
N GLN A 606 -32.38 8.85 -4.43
CA GLN A 606 -33.21 9.58 -5.40
C GLN A 606 -33.39 11.03 -4.95
N GLY A 607 -33.46 11.26 -3.63
CA GLY A 607 -33.43 12.58 -3.00
C GLY A 607 -34.68 13.44 -3.23
N PRO A 608 -34.59 14.76 -2.99
CA PRO A 608 -33.42 15.47 -2.46
C PRO A 608 -33.09 15.05 -1.02
N LEU A 609 -31.83 14.68 -0.78
CA LEU A 609 -31.24 14.41 0.52
C LEU A 609 -30.38 15.61 0.94
N GLU A 610 -30.82 16.34 1.96
CA GLU A 610 -30.08 17.46 2.54
C GLU A 610 -29.56 17.09 3.93
N VAL A 611 -28.25 17.21 4.16
CA VAL A 611 -27.60 16.82 5.44
C VAL A 611 -26.82 18.00 6.03
N SER A 612 -27.30 18.49 7.18
CA SER A 612 -26.70 19.52 8.03
C SER A 612 -26.58 18.96 9.46
N GLY A 613 -25.70 17.98 9.63
CA GLY A 613 -25.55 17.16 10.83
C GLY A 613 -24.84 15.86 10.49
N ALA A 614 -25.10 14.78 11.23
CA ALA A 614 -24.63 13.44 10.92
C ALA A 614 -25.78 12.50 10.52
N LEU A 615 -25.63 11.81 9.38
CA LEU A 615 -26.48 10.73 8.90
C LEU A 615 -25.65 9.47 8.66
N VAL A 616 -26.10 8.34 9.21
CA VAL A 616 -25.53 7.01 8.96
C VAL A 616 -26.64 6.10 8.42
N VAL A 617 -26.41 5.45 7.28
CA VAL A 617 -27.37 4.50 6.69
C VAL A 617 -26.69 3.16 6.45
N ARG A 618 -27.21 2.10 7.07
CA ARG A 618 -26.69 0.73 7.00
C ARG A 618 -27.75 -0.23 6.46
N ALA A 619 -27.37 -1.09 5.53
CA ALA A 619 -28.29 -2.05 4.89
C ALA A 619 -27.62 -3.42 4.67
N VAL A 620 -28.17 -4.46 5.29
CA VAL A 620 -27.68 -5.84 5.14
C VAL A 620 -27.85 -6.36 3.69
N PRO A 621 -27.11 -7.41 3.28
CA PRO A 621 -27.36 -8.07 2.00
C PRO A 621 -28.84 -8.43 1.80
N GLY A 622 -29.42 -8.02 0.67
CA GLY A 622 -30.84 -8.20 0.36
C GLY A 622 -31.77 -7.08 0.81
N ALA A 623 -31.31 -6.10 1.61
CA ALA A 623 -32.06 -4.89 1.91
C ALA A 623 -31.91 -3.87 0.77
N LYS A 624 -33.00 -3.57 0.06
CA LYS A 624 -33.09 -2.53 -0.97
C LYS A 624 -33.62 -1.26 -0.33
N VAL A 625 -32.81 -0.21 -0.27
CA VAL A 625 -33.14 1.04 0.43
C VAL A 625 -33.13 2.20 -0.56
N VAL A 626 -34.24 2.93 -0.65
CA VAL A 626 -34.41 4.08 -1.53
C VAL A 626 -34.54 5.35 -0.68
N ILE A 627 -33.50 6.17 -0.64
CA ILE A 627 -33.52 7.46 0.06
C ILE A 627 -34.12 8.51 -0.90
N GLY A 628 -35.37 8.88 -0.65
CA GLY A 628 -36.12 9.91 -1.35
C GLY A 628 -35.94 11.30 -0.71
N PRO A 629 -36.97 12.16 -0.73
CA PRO A 629 -36.91 13.51 -0.16
C PRO A 629 -36.72 13.48 1.36
N MET A 630 -35.54 13.86 1.85
CA MET A 630 -35.16 13.80 3.26
C MET A 630 -34.28 14.98 3.66
N LYS A 631 -34.56 15.58 4.82
CA LYS A 631 -33.72 16.61 5.43
C LYS A 631 -33.24 16.14 6.81
N VAL A 632 -31.95 16.24 7.07
CA VAL A 632 -31.30 15.87 8.33
C VAL A 632 -30.67 17.10 8.95
N GLU A 633 -31.21 17.55 10.08
CA GLU A 633 -30.67 18.63 10.90
C GLU A 633 -30.51 18.14 12.34
N ASN A 634 -29.26 18.03 12.79
CA ASN A 634 -28.88 17.61 14.15
C ASN A 634 -27.49 18.17 14.50
N LYS A 635 -27.07 18.10 15.77
CA LYS A 635 -25.76 18.63 16.22
C LYS A 635 -24.55 17.97 15.55
N GLY A 636 -24.72 16.82 14.91
CA GLY A 636 -23.70 16.16 14.11
C GLY A 636 -22.44 15.79 14.87
N TRP A 637 -21.32 15.80 14.15
CA TRP A 637 -20.01 15.37 14.63
C TRP A 637 -18.93 16.45 14.40
N GLU A 638 -17.97 16.53 15.31
CA GLU A 638 -16.91 17.54 15.33
C GLU A 638 -15.53 16.86 15.34
N TRP A 639 -14.67 17.21 14.37
CA TRP A 639 -13.25 16.84 14.37
C TRP A 639 -12.52 17.90 15.20
N HIS A 640 -12.43 17.67 16.50
CA HIS A 640 -11.87 18.61 17.47
C HIS A 640 -10.34 18.49 17.48
N PRO A 641 -9.58 19.56 17.15
CA PRO A 641 -8.11 19.53 17.25
C PRO A 641 -7.66 19.20 18.68
N ILE A 642 -6.62 18.38 18.80
CA ILE A 642 -6.04 18.03 20.12
C ILE A 642 -5.14 19.18 20.57
N ALA A 643 -5.30 19.66 21.79
CA ALA A 643 -4.47 20.70 22.38
C ALA A 643 -3.09 20.19 22.81
N GLU A 644 -2.10 21.08 22.90
CA GLU A 644 -0.77 20.71 23.38
C GLU A 644 -0.83 20.24 24.84
N GLY A 645 -0.26 19.07 25.12
CA GLY A 645 -0.31 18.42 26.44
C GLY A 645 -1.64 17.71 26.76
N GLU A 646 -2.62 17.71 25.85
CA GLU A 646 -3.88 16.99 26.05
C GLU A 646 -3.69 15.47 26.01
N ALA A 647 -4.37 14.75 26.91
CA ALA A 647 -4.37 13.29 26.95
C ALA A 647 -5.18 12.70 25.79
N ALA A 648 -4.49 12.02 24.88
CA ALA A 648 -5.07 11.37 23.69
C ALA A 648 -4.42 10.00 23.43
N SER A 649 -5.17 9.09 22.80
CA SER A 649 -4.64 7.81 22.28
C SER A 649 -3.53 8.02 21.25
N GLU A 650 -2.80 6.97 20.89
CA GLU A 650 -1.79 7.07 19.82
C GLU A 650 -2.47 7.41 18.48
N GLU A 651 -3.59 6.75 18.18
CA GLU A 651 -4.40 6.94 16.98
C GLU A 651 -4.92 8.38 16.83
N GLU A 652 -5.36 9.00 17.91
CA GLU A 652 -5.78 10.42 17.94
C GLU A 652 -4.56 11.34 17.79
N ARG A 653 -3.47 11.09 18.52
CA ARG A 653 -2.26 11.91 18.52
C ARG A 653 -1.59 11.97 17.14
N ILE A 654 -1.55 10.86 16.40
CA ILE A 654 -0.94 10.84 15.05
C ILE A 654 -1.78 11.58 14.00
N ARG A 655 -3.11 11.70 14.18
CA ARG A 655 -4.00 12.47 13.26
C ARG A 655 -4.23 13.91 13.70
N GLY A 656 -4.04 14.23 14.98
CA GLY A 656 -4.11 15.59 15.53
C GLY A 656 -5.52 16.06 15.88
N PHE A 657 -6.49 15.15 15.91
CA PHE A 657 -7.87 15.41 16.30
C PHE A 657 -8.52 14.18 16.94
N LYS A 658 -9.53 14.45 17.77
CA LYS A 658 -10.51 13.48 18.28
C LYS A 658 -11.88 13.79 17.69
N VAL A 659 -12.77 12.79 17.60
CA VAL A 659 -14.11 12.97 17.01
C VAL A 659 -15.19 13.00 18.10
N LEU A 660 -15.73 14.19 18.35
CA LEU A 660 -16.84 14.38 19.27
C LEU A 660 -18.15 14.13 18.51
N ARG A 661 -18.86 13.06 18.87
CA ARG A 661 -20.13 12.66 18.24
C ARG A 661 -21.30 13.18 19.06
N HIS A 662 -21.74 14.41 18.79
CA HIS A 662 -22.78 15.10 19.57
C HIS A 662 -24.17 14.51 19.35
N GLU A 663 -24.58 14.36 18.08
CA GLU A 663 -25.83 13.72 17.67
C GLU A 663 -25.64 12.93 16.38
N THR A 664 -26.54 11.99 16.07
CA THR A 664 -26.52 11.20 14.83
C THR A 664 -27.93 10.70 14.52
N GLN A 665 -28.36 10.83 13.27
CA GLN A 665 -29.48 10.07 12.75
C GLN A 665 -28.92 8.79 12.13
N GLU A 666 -29.19 7.63 12.72
CA GLU A 666 -28.77 6.33 12.18
C GLU A 666 -29.99 5.54 11.71
N LEU A 667 -29.91 4.99 10.50
CA LEU A 667 -30.94 4.20 9.85
C LEU A 667 -30.37 2.81 9.54
N VAL A 668 -30.81 1.79 10.28
CA VAL A 668 -30.33 0.40 10.13
C VAL A 668 -31.43 -0.48 9.56
N PHE A 669 -31.18 -1.01 8.37
CA PHE A 669 -32.02 -2.01 7.72
C PHE A 669 -31.38 -3.37 7.95
N ASP A 670 -31.76 -3.99 9.07
CA ASP A 670 -31.18 -5.23 9.62
C ASP A 670 -31.69 -6.52 8.94
N LYS A 671 -32.65 -6.40 8.02
CA LYS A 671 -33.35 -7.51 7.36
C LYS A 671 -33.42 -7.28 5.84
N PRO A 672 -33.39 -8.36 5.03
CA PRO A 672 -33.75 -8.27 3.61
C PRO A 672 -35.17 -7.74 3.41
N GLY A 673 -35.38 -6.92 2.39
CA GLY A 673 -36.66 -6.24 2.15
C GLY A 673 -36.54 -5.10 1.15
N SER A 674 -37.64 -4.36 0.97
CA SER A 674 -37.67 -3.11 0.20
C SER A 674 -38.14 -1.98 1.10
N TYR A 675 -37.34 -0.92 1.19
CA TYR A 675 -37.51 0.20 2.10
C TYR A 675 -37.42 1.53 1.33
N THR A 676 -38.24 2.50 1.72
CA THR A 676 -38.17 3.88 1.23
C THR A 676 -38.01 4.81 2.43
N VAL A 677 -37.14 5.80 2.31
CA VAL A 677 -36.77 6.72 3.39
C VAL A 677 -37.00 8.17 2.93
N PRO A 678 -37.75 9.00 3.68
CA PRO A 678 -38.60 8.62 4.81
C PRO A 678 -39.68 7.62 4.38
N GLU A 679 -40.23 6.87 5.34
CA GLU A 679 -41.40 6.04 5.05
C GLU A 679 -42.53 6.92 4.50
N PRO A 680 -43.23 6.49 3.43
CA PRO A 680 -44.36 7.25 2.92
C PRO A 680 -45.42 7.35 4.02
N ALA A 681 -45.79 8.58 4.39
CA ALA A 681 -46.73 8.84 5.47
C ALA A 681 -47.99 7.99 5.27
N ALA A 682 -48.25 7.08 6.23
CA ALA A 682 -49.39 6.17 6.16
C ALA A 682 -50.66 7.00 5.95
N ALA A 683 -51.32 6.79 4.80
CA ALA A 683 -52.45 7.60 4.39
C ALA A 683 -53.48 7.62 5.51
N ALA A 684 -53.79 8.82 6.01
CA ALA A 684 -54.57 8.99 7.24
C ALA A 684 -56.02 8.54 7.03
N THR A 685 -56.26 7.24 7.16
CA THR A 685 -57.59 6.63 7.14
C THR A 685 -58.32 7.10 8.39
N ALA A 686 -59.04 8.22 8.24
CA ALA A 686 -59.87 8.82 9.27
C ALA A 686 -60.96 7.83 9.69
N LYS A 687 -60.66 7.02 10.70
CA LYS A 687 -61.59 6.07 11.29
C LYS A 687 -62.65 6.88 12.07
N PRO A 688 -63.95 6.73 11.79
CA PRO A 688 -64.98 7.44 12.54
C PRO A 688 -64.87 7.18 14.04
N ALA A 689 -65.10 8.22 14.85
CA ALA A 689 -65.09 8.11 16.30
C ALA A 689 -66.44 7.58 16.80
N GLU A 690 -66.42 6.60 17.69
CA GLU A 690 -67.53 6.22 18.56
C GLU A 690 -67.12 6.37 20.04
N PRO A 691 -68.09 6.56 20.96
CA PRO A 691 -67.85 7.26 22.22
C PRO A 691 -67.44 6.36 23.40
N ALA A 692 -66.84 6.99 24.42
CA ALA A 692 -66.44 6.32 25.65
C ALA A 692 -67.53 6.39 26.75
N PRO A 693 -67.79 5.27 27.47
CA PRO A 693 -68.42 5.27 28.80
C PRO A 693 -67.37 5.44 29.92
N ALA A 694 -67.81 5.67 31.17
CA ALA A 694 -67.01 6.34 32.19
C ALA A 694 -66.79 5.61 33.54
N ALA A 695 -65.66 5.98 34.18
CA ALA A 695 -65.43 6.19 35.62
C ALA A 695 -65.56 5.07 36.69
N ALA A 696 -64.39 4.79 37.31
CA ALA A 696 -64.11 4.81 38.77
C ALA A 696 -64.55 3.67 39.72
N ALA A 697 -63.56 3.08 40.42
CA ALA A 697 -63.51 2.90 41.90
C ALA A 697 -62.08 2.51 42.40
N LYS A 698 -61.84 2.55 43.72
CA LYS A 698 -60.59 2.29 44.51
C LYS A 698 -61.03 1.81 45.94
N PRO A 699 -60.20 1.53 46.99
CA PRO A 699 -58.73 1.42 47.17
C PRO A 699 -58.21 0.28 48.13
N ALA A 700 -56.92 0.37 48.55
CA ALA A 700 -56.31 0.05 49.88
C ALA A 700 -55.75 -1.36 50.27
N GLU A 701 -54.41 -1.49 50.27
CA GLU A 701 -53.44 -1.64 51.41
C GLU A 701 -53.74 -2.43 52.73
N PRO A 702 -52.75 -2.69 53.63
CA PRO A 702 -51.26 -2.74 53.52
C PRO A 702 -50.59 -3.95 54.26
N ALA A 703 -49.24 -4.06 54.30
CA ALA A 703 -48.48 -4.51 55.50
C ALA A 703 -46.93 -4.34 55.44
N ALA A 704 -46.39 -3.92 56.58
CA ALA A 704 -45.01 -3.65 57.06
C ALA A 704 -43.83 -4.62 56.71
N ALA A 705 -42.62 -4.25 57.18
CA ALA A 705 -41.33 -4.92 56.96
C ALA A 705 -40.62 -5.37 58.27
N ALA A 706 -39.63 -6.27 58.16
CA ALA A 706 -38.63 -6.58 59.20
C ALA A 706 -37.34 -7.14 58.57
N ALA A 707 -36.21 -7.14 59.29
CA ALA A 707 -34.90 -7.60 58.80
C ALA A 707 -34.14 -8.45 59.83
N VAL A 708 -33.39 -9.47 59.38
CA VAL A 708 -32.52 -10.33 60.21
C VAL A 708 -31.24 -10.75 59.45
N LYS A 709 -30.13 -10.86 60.19
CA LYS A 709 -28.80 -11.47 59.90
C LYS A 709 -28.56 -12.54 61.01
N PRO A 710 -27.59 -13.50 60.97
CA PRO A 710 -26.33 -13.53 60.18
C PRO A 710 -25.89 -14.95 59.68
N ALA A 711 -24.64 -15.05 59.15
CA ALA A 711 -23.60 -16.12 59.28
C ALA A 711 -23.94 -17.64 59.10
N GLU A 712 -23.01 -18.61 58.99
CA GLU A 712 -21.52 -18.63 59.06
C GLU A 712 -20.91 -19.89 58.36
N ALA A 713 -19.56 -19.97 58.28
CA ALA A 713 -18.71 -21.18 58.24
C ALA A 713 -18.71 -22.09 56.96
N SER A 714 -17.68 -22.89 56.63
CA SER A 714 -16.23 -22.99 57.01
C SER A 714 -15.54 -24.08 56.14
N ALA A 715 -14.25 -24.10 55.78
CA ALA A 715 -13.16 -23.11 55.87
C ALA A 715 -12.57 -22.77 54.47
N ALA A 716 -11.51 -23.32 53.85
CA ALA A 716 -10.29 -24.11 54.15
C ALA A 716 -9.42 -24.11 52.84
N LYS A 717 -8.13 -24.47 52.71
CA LYS A 717 -6.83 -24.51 53.46
C LYS A 717 -5.77 -24.93 52.37
N THR A 718 -4.45 -24.69 52.34
CA THR A 718 -3.38 -23.87 52.99
C THR A 718 -2.07 -24.15 52.20
N ALA A 719 -1.03 -23.31 52.05
CA ALA A 719 -0.75 -21.92 52.42
C ALA A 719 0.64 -21.43 51.86
N ALA A 720 0.88 -20.11 51.96
CA ALA A 720 2.21 -19.44 52.04
C ALA A 720 3.14 -19.44 50.79
N ALA A 721 4.08 -18.48 50.60
CA ALA A 721 4.48 -17.33 51.43
C ALA A 721 4.83 -16.09 50.57
N ALA A 722 4.84 -14.88 51.18
CA ALA A 722 5.35 -13.62 50.61
C ALA A 722 6.54 -13.07 51.44
N PRO A 723 7.28 -12.06 50.93
CA PRO A 723 7.18 -10.67 51.46
C PRO A 723 7.13 -9.62 50.30
N ALA A 724 7.27 -8.29 50.47
CA ALA A 724 6.77 -7.27 51.43
C ALA A 724 7.55 -5.94 51.17
N ALA A 725 7.12 -4.70 51.46
CA ALA A 725 5.81 -4.05 51.67
C ALA A 725 6.04 -2.50 51.82
N ALA A 726 5.00 -1.73 52.20
CA ALA A 726 5.04 -0.36 52.79
C ALA A 726 5.35 0.85 51.86
N ALA A 727 4.82 2.07 52.10
CA ALA A 727 3.67 2.52 52.92
C ALA A 727 3.18 3.94 52.50
N LYS A 728 2.06 4.40 53.09
CA LYS A 728 1.38 5.70 52.84
C LYS A 728 1.41 6.58 54.11
N PRO A 729 1.44 7.92 54.00
CA PRO A 729 0.32 8.80 54.45
C PRO A 729 0.21 10.07 53.55
N ALA A 730 -0.68 11.06 53.68
CA ALA A 730 -2.01 11.35 54.24
C ALA A 730 -2.28 12.86 53.94
N GLU A 731 -3.39 13.46 54.38
CA GLU A 731 -3.88 14.81 53.98
C GLU A 731 -4.10 15.75 55.19
N PRO A 732 -4.01 17.09 55.01
CA PRO A 732 -4.97 18.01 55.68
C PRO A 732 -5.41 19.22 54.82
N ALA A 733 -6.34 20.04 55.30
CA ALA A 733 -7.11 21.00 54.49
C ALA A 733 -7.20 22.46 55.01
N ALA A 734 -7.51 23.37 54.08
CA ALA A 734 -8.25 24.65 54.17
C ALA A 734 -7.77 25.85 55.05
N ALA A 735 -7.59 27.02 54.42
CA ALA A 735 -7.69 28.37 55.01
C ALA A 735 -7.95 29.48 53.96
N LYS A 736 -8.50 30.64 54.38
CA LYS A 736 -8.82 31.87 53.61
C LYS A 736 -9.18 33.00 54.60
N PRO A 737 -9.38 34.29 54.23
CA PRO A 737 -8.74 35.14 53.20
C PRO A 737 -8.25 36.52 53.75
N ALA A 738 -7.43 37.26 53.00
CA ALA A 738 -7.28 38.73 53.09
C ALA A 738 -6.54 39.29 51.84
N ALA A 739 -6.50 40.61 51.61
CA ALA A 739 -7.57 41.44 51.01
C ALA A 739 -7.12 42.93 50.97
N GLU A 740 -6.77 43.46 49.80
CA GLU A 740 -6.64 44.90 49.37
C GLU A 740 -5.92 44.92 48.00
N ALA A 741 -6.07 45.87 47.07
CA ALA A 741 -7.15 46.84 46.79
C ALA A 741 -7.02 47.42 45.36
N ALA A 742 -8.10 48.10 44.92
CA ALA A 742 -8.15 49.16 43.90
C ALA A 742 -8.08 48.86 42.37
N ALA A 743 -9.05 49.50 41.68
CA ALA A 743 -9.01 50.09 40.33
C ALA A 743 -8.85 49.19 39.07
N ALA A 744 -9.94 49.12 38.29
CA ALA A 744 -9.90 48.94 36.85
C ALA A 744 -10.15 50.28 36.13
N PRO A 745 -9.58 50.49 34.94
CA PRO A 745 -10.21 51.29 33.89
C PRO A 745 -10.44 50.47 32.58
N GLY A 746 -11.16 51.08 31.63
CA GLY A 746 -11.55 50.45 30.36
C GLY A 746 -10.44 50.37 29.29
N PRO A 747 -10.78 49.86 28.08
CA PRO A 747 -9.81 49.45 27.07
C PRO A 747 -9.23 50.62 26.25
N ILE A 748 -7.92 50.58 26.00
CA ILE A 748 -7.21 51.42 25.02
C ILE A 748 -6.23 50.54 24.24
N ALA A 749 -6.00 50.86 22.96
CA ALA A 749 -5.18 50.09 22.03
C ALA A 749 -3.82 50.76 21.71
N ALA A 750 -3.03 50.10 20.86
CA ALA A 750 -1.75 50.54 20.28
C ALA A 750 -0.55 50.54 21.27
N ALA A 751 0.72 50.57 20.81
CA ALA A 751 1.21 50.73 19.44
C ALA A 751 2.45 49.85 19.15
N ALA A 752 2.72 49.62 17.86
CA ALA A 752 4.01 49.16 17.37
C ALA A 752 4.80 50.34 16.77
N ALA A 753 6.13 50.33 16.93
CA ALA A 753 7.02 51.28 16.25
C ALA A 753 8.49 50.78 16.24
N ALA A 754 9.37 51.20 15.32
CA ALA A 754 9.21 51.64 13.92
C ALA A 754 10.60 51.86 13.28
N ALA A 755 10.85 51.34 12.07
CA ALA A 755 11.81 51.84 11.06
C ALA A 755 11.85 50.85 9.86
N LYS A 756 11.93 51.27 8.60
CA LYS A 756 11.95 52.62 8.02
C LYS A 756 11.35 52.55 6.60
N ALA A 757 10.40 53.43 6.26
CA ALA A 757 9.88 53.58 4.91
C ALA A 757 9.60 55.06 4.63
N THR A 758 9.95 55.53 3.44
CA THR A 758 9.70 56.91 2.99
C THR A 758 8.57 56.93 1.98
N ALA A 759 7.55 57.74 2.22
CA ALA A 759 6.48 58.03 1.30
C ALA A 759 6.29 59.54 1.16
N ALA A 760 5.79 59.99 0.01
CA ALA A 760 5.26 61.32 -0.19
C ALA A 760 3.77 61.20 -0.54
N SER A 761 2.92 61.95 0.16
CA SER A 761 1.49 62.11 -0.16
C SER A 761 1.34 63.12 -1.32
N ILE A 762 0.19 63.34 -1.97
CA ILE A 762 -1.01 64.02 -1.44
C ILE A 762 -2.19 63.77 -2.41
N VAL A 763 -3.41 63.70 -1.88
CA VAL A 763 -4.70 63.90 -2.60
C VAL A 763 -5.61 64.74 -1.69
N PRO A 764 -6.19 65.87 -2.17
CA PRO A 764 -7.66 65.93 -2.22
C PRO A 764 -8.30 66.81 -3.34
N THR A 765 -9.44 66.33 -3.84
CA THR A 765 -10.68 67.06 -4.27
C THR A 765 -10.64 68.37 -5.09
N ALA A 766 -11.34 68.38 -6.23
CA ALA A 766 -12.43 69.34 -6.56
C ALA A 766 -13.16 68.96 -7.87
N ASP A 767 -14.37 69.50 -8.09
CA ASP A 767 -15.26 69.24 -9.23
C ASP A 767 -14.97 70.07 -10.51
N ALA A 768 -15.65 69.64 -11.60
CA ALA A 768 -16.16 70.42 -12.74
C ALA A 768 -15.64 70.08 -14.16
N LYS A 769 -16.61 69.98 -15.09
CA LYS A 769 -16.48 70.06 -16.56
C LYS A 769 -15.99 71.49 -16.95
N PRO A 770 -15.33 71.73 -18.11
CA PRO A 770 -16.03 71.60 -19.40
C PRO A 770 -15.18 71.25 -20.66
N ALA A 771 -15.92 70.93 -21.74
CA ALA A 771 -15.64 71.17 -23.17
C ALA A 771 -14.41 70.55 -23.88
N ALA A 772 -14.57 70.38 -25.20
CA ALA A 772 -13.51 70.00 -26.16
C ALA A 772 -12.83 71.26 -26.76
N PRO A 773 -11.75 71.10 -27.55
CA PRO A 773 -11.97 71.21 -29.01
C PRO A 773 -11.08 70.32 -29.91
N GLY A 774 -11.50 70.21 -31.19
CA GLY A 774 -10.64 70.01 -32.38
C GLY A 774 -10.92 71.18 -33.36
N PRO A 775 -11.01 71.01 -34.70
CA PRO A 775 -10.47 69.97 -35.60
C PRO A 775 -9.01 70.36 -36.03
N ILE A 776 -8.43 70.33 -37.25
CA ILE A 776 -8.71 70.03 -38.68
C ILE A 776 -7.33 69.64 -39.31
N ALA A 777 -7.04 69.28 -40.57
CA ALA A 777 -7.66 69.01 -41.89
C ALA A 777 -6.54 68.32 -42.75
N ALA A 778 -6.69 67.71 -43.94
CA ALA A 778 -7.74 67.05 -44.74
C ALA A 778 -6.93 66.17 -45.78
N ALA A 779 -7.23 65.83 -47.05
CA ALA A 779 -8.32 65.92 -48.04
C ALA A 779 -7.96 64.91 -49.19
N ALA A 780 -8.83 64.43 -50.10
CA ALA A 780 -10.27 64.14 -50.06
C ALA A 780 -10.68 63.33 -51.33
N GLY A 781 -11.56 62.32 -51.19
CA GLY A 781 -12.28 61.65 -52.29
C GLY A 781 -11.72 60.29 -52.75
N ALA A 782 -12.51 59.34 -53.27
CA ALA A 782 -13.98 59.20 -53.39
C ALA A 782 -14.33 57.72 -53.77
N GLY A 783 -15.55 57.18 -53.67
CA GLY A 783 -16.82 57.69 -53.14
C GLY A 783 -18.02 56.77 -53.46
N ALA A 784 -19.22 57.11 -52.96
CA ALA A 784 -20.57 56.66 -53.35
C ALA A 784 -20.94 55.14 -53.42
N SER A 785 -21.48 54.63 -52.30
CA SER A 785 -22.77 53.89 -52.20
C SER A 785 -22.98 52.50 -52.86
N PRO A 786 -24.03 51.72 -52.45
CA PRO A 786 -23.82 50.30 -52.16
C PRO A 786 -24.64 49.28 -52.98
N ALA A 787 -24.23 48.01 -52.91
CA ALA A 787 -25.02 46.84 -53.33
C ALA A 787 -24.86 45.66 -52.33
N LYS A 788 -25.91 44.83 -52.23
CA LYS A 788 -26.05 43.71 -51.29
C LYS A 788 -25.58 42.37 -51.90
N PRO A 789 -24.65 41.62 -51.29
CA PRO A 789 -24.36 40.24 -51.68
C PRO A 789 -25.39 39.23 -51.15
N ALA A 790 -25.54 38.11 -51.86
CA ALA A 790 -26.24 36.91 -51.38
C ALA A 790 -25.28 35.92 -50.67
N ALA A 791 -25.80 34.83 -50.14
CA ALA A 791 -25.04 33.88 -49.32
C ALA A 791 -24.07 32.99 -50.12
N PRO A 792 -22.90 32.60 -49.54
CA PRO A 792 -22.03 31.56 -50.07
C PRO A 792 -22.48 30.14 -49.64
N SER A 793 -21.98 29.13 -50.37
CA SER A 793 -22.22 27.69 -50.13
C SER A 793 -21.32 27.10 -49.01
N PRO A 794 -21.59 25.87 -48.51
CA PRO A 794 -20.99 25.35 -47.29
C PRO A 794 -19.50 24.98 -47.41
N ALA A 795 -18.81 25.04 -46.27
CA ALA A 795 -17.44 24.58 -46.07
C ALA A 795 -17.37 23.04 -45.94
N PRO A 796 -16.21 22.40 -46.23
CA PRO A 796 -16.09 20.94 -46.25
C PRO A 796 -16.17 20.30 -44.86
N THR A 797 -16.80 19.12 -44.79
CA THR A 797 -16.85 18.27 -43.60
C THR A 797 -15.48 17.65 -43.28
N ALA A 798 -15.08 17.73 -42.02
CA ALA A 798 -13.89 17.02 -41.52
C ALA A 798 -14.15 15.51 -41.43
N ILE A 799 -13.10 14.72 -41.69
CA ILE A 799 -13.11 13.25 -41.51
C ILE A 799 -12.72 12.96 -40.05
N PRO A 800 -13.51 12.16 -39.29
CA PRO A 800 -13.21 11.84 -37.90
C PRO A 800 -11.96 10.96 -37.77
N THR A 801 -11.27 11.07 -36.63
CA THR A 801 -10.09 10.25 -36.33
C THR A 801 -10.47 8.78 -36.07
N PRO A 802 -9.52 7.83 -36.21
CA PRO A 802 -9.77 6.42 -35.91
C PRO A 802 -10.27 6.17 -34.47
N LEU A 803 -9.87 7.03 -33.52
CA LEU A 803 -10.30 6.97 -32.12
C LEU A 803 -11.80 7.33 -31.98
N GLU A 804 -12.25 8.39 -32.64
CA GLU A 804 -13.66 8.83 -32.60
C GLU A 804 -14.57 7.82 -33.32
N ALA A 805 -14.12 7.27 -34.45
CA ALA A 805 -14.82 6.20 -35.16
C ALA A 805 -14.99 4.94 -34.29
N ALA A 806 -13.93 4.53 -33.57
CA ALA A 806 -13.99 3.38 -32.67
C ALA A 806 -14.92 3.61 -31.47
N ILE A 807 -14.91 4.81 -30.87
CA ILE A 807 -15.83 5.18 -29.77
C ILE A 807 -17.29 5.12 -30.25
N SER A 808 -17.58 5.62 -31.45
CA SER A 808 -18.93 5.58 -32.03
C SER A 808 -19.41 4.13 -32.29
N ALA A 809 -18.53 3.28 -32.85
CA ALA A 809 -18.83 1.87 -33.09
C ALA A 809 -19.08 1.08 -31.78
N ALA A 810 -18.29 1.32 -30.73
CA ALA A 810 -18.48 0.68 -29.43
C ALA A 810 -19.80 1.10 -28.76
N ALA A 811 -20.17 2.38 -28.85
CA ALA A 811 -21.45 2.88 -28.34
C ALA A 811 -22.66 2.28 -29.09
N ALA A 812 -22.59 2.16 -30.41
CA ALA A 812 -23.63 1.52 -31.21
C ALA A 812 -23.78 0.02 -30.87
N SER A 813 -22.67 -0.69 -30.66
CA SER A 813 -22.68 -2.11 -30.25
C SER A 813 -23.41 -2.31 -28.91
N ALA A 814 -23.09 -1.49 -27.90
CA ALA A 814 -23.70 -1.55 -26.58
C ALA A 814 -25.21 -1.20 -26.58
N ALA A 815 -25.67 -0.34 -27.49
CA ALA A 815 -27.08 -0.02 -27.63
C ALA A 815 -27.89 -1.16 -28.25
N SER A 816 -27.30 -1.93 -29.18
CA SER A 816 -28.01 -3.02 -29.87
C SER A 816 -28.26 -4.25 -28.97
N SER A 817 -27.40 -4.50 -27.98
CA SER A 817 -27.53 -5.62 -27.04
C SER A 817 -28.56 -5.39 -25.92
N ALA A 818 -29.16 -4.19 -25.83
CA ALA A 818 -30.09 -3.81 -24.76
C ALA A 818 -31.59 -3.91 -25.13
N SER A 819 -31.93 -4.12 -26.40
CA SER A 819 -33.30 -3.94 -26.91
C SER A 819 -34.05 -5.22 -27.31
N GLY A 820 -33.45 -6.40 -27.15
CA GLY A 820 -34.04 -7.67 -27.58
C GLY A 820 -33.85 -8.83 -26.62
N LEU A 821 -34.78 -9.00 -25.66
CA LEU A 821 -35.20 -10.29 -25.09
C LEU A 821 -36.38 -10.10 -24.11
N SER A 822 -37.61 -10.33 -24.57
CA SER A 822 -38.80 -10.42 -23.71
C SER A 822 -39.88 -11.31 -24.34
N ALA A 823 -39.85 -12.61 -24.02
CA ALA A 823 -41.01 -13.50 -24.13
C ALA A 823 -40.76 -14.84 -23.39
N ALA A 824 -41.72 -15.23 -22.55
CA ALA A 824 -42.09 -16.58 -22.12
C ALA A 824 -41.02 -17.71 -22.03
N ALA A 825 -40.81 -18.20 -20.81
CA ALA A 825 -40.43 -19.59 -20.54
C ALA A 825 -41.37 -20.20 -19.48
N LYS A 826 -41.80 -21.45 -19.67
CA LYS A 826 -42.40 -22.31 -18.63
C LYS A 826 -41.50 -23.54 -18.44
N PRO A 827 -41.43 -24.12 -17.23
CA PRO A 827 -40.38 -25.07 -16.87
C PRO A 827 -40.66 -26.50 -17.37
N PHE A 828 -39.58 -27.26 -17.54
CA PHE A 828 -39.60 -28.72 -17.56
C PHE A 828 -38.44 -29.28 -16.72
N VAL A 829 -38.59 -30.51 -16.22
CA VAL A 829 -37.74 -31.14 -15.19
C VAL A 829 -36.94 -32.30 -15.83
N PRO A 830 -35.66 -32.54 -15.46
CA PRO A 830 -34.73 -33.31 -16.28
C PRO A 830 -34.79 -34.84 -16.09
N ALA A 831 -34.21 -35.58 -17.03
CA ALA A 831 -34.04 -37.03 -16.96
C ALA A 831 -32.67 -37.53 -17.47
N SER A 832 -31.88 -38.04 -16.52
CA SER A 832 -31.17 -39.33 -16.57
C SER A 832 -30.41 -39.80 -17.85
N ALA A 833 -29.08 -39.57 -17.84
CA ALA A 833 -28.03 -40.62 -17.88
C ALA A 833 -27.70 -41.45 -19.15
N ALA A 834 -26.58 -42.18 -19.00
CA ALA A 834 -26.07 -43.34 -19.76
C ALA A 834 -25.27 -43.10 -21.08
N ALA A 835 -24.01 -43.52 -21.02
CA ALA A 835 -23.00 -43.51 -22.08
C ALA A 835 -23.10 -44.70 -23.06
N SER A 836 -22.45 -44.60 -24.23
CA SER A 836 -21.83 -45.76 -24.89
C SER A 836 -20.80 -45.41 -26.00
N SER A 837 -19.68 -46.14 -25.98
CA SER A 837 -18.88 -46.67 -27.12
C SER A 837 -18.34 -45.79 -28.28
N SER A 838 -17.00 -45.84 -28.40
CA SER A 838 -16.13 -45.74 -29.61
C SER A 838 -16.50 -46.79 -30.71
N PRO A 839 -15.84 -46.93 -31.91
CA PRO A 839 -14.46 -46.49 -32.23
C PRO A 839 -14.04 -46.14 -33.71
N ASN A 840 -12.77 -45.73 -33.83
CA ASN A 840 -11.77 -46.10 -34.86
C ASN A 840 -11.57 -45.25 -36.15
N GLY A 841 -10.31 -45.26 -36.64
CA GLY A 841 -9.84 -44.67 -37.92
C GLY A 841 -9.19 -43.28 -37.83
N GLY A 842 -8.08 -42.97 -38.51
CA GLY A 842 -7.16 -43.84 -39.26
C GLY A 842 -6.22 -43.14 -40.27
N SER A 843 -4.92 -43.07 -39.97
CA SER A 843 -3.75 -42.95 -40.89
C SER A 843 -3.26 -41.58 -41.46
N LYS A 844 -1.95 -41.33 -41.19
CA LYS A 844 -0.84 -41.02 -42.13
C LYS A 844 -0.81 -39.76 -43.03
N SER A 845 0.13 -38.85 -42.69
CA SER A 845 1.22 -38.26 -43.51
C SER A 845 1.00 -37.72 -44.94
N THR A 846 1.50 -36.50 -45.22
CA THR A 846 2.75 -36.25 -46.00
C THR A 846 3.20 -34.78 -45.89
N SER A 847 4.50 -34.50 -46.01
CA SER A 847 5.07 -33.18 -46.33
C SER A 847 5.20 -33.00 -47.85
N PRO A 848 5.38 -31.76 -48.36
CA PRO A 848 6.68 -31.46 -48.98
C PRO A 848 7.16 -29.98 -48.88
N THR A 849 8.42 -29.77 -49.27
CA THR A 849 9.11 -28.51 -49.62
C THR A 849 10.04 -28.81 -50.83
N PRO A 850 10.75 -27.84 -51.46
CA PRO A 850 10.53 -26.40 -51.63
C PRO A 850 10.31 -26.06 -53.14
N PRO A 851 10.68 -24.87 -53.64
CA PRO A 851 11.84 -24.84 -54.55
C PRO A 851 12.79 -23.61 -54.36
N THR A 852 13.86 -23.56 -55.16
CA THR A 852 15.02 -22.64 -55.04
C THR A 852 15.43 -21.98 -56.36
N SER A 853 15.87 -20.70 -56.34
CA SER A 853 16.97 -20.14 -57.19
C SER A 853 17.11 -18.64 -56.90
N GLY A 854 18.26 -18.13 -56.42
CA GLY A 854 19.33 -17.56 -57.27
C GLY A 854 19.30 -16.01 -57.20
N GLY A 855 20.36 -15.24 -57.47
CA GLY A 855 21.77 -15.54 -57.75
C GLY A 855 22.45 -14.30 -58.38
N GLY A 856 23.66 -13.91 -57.93
CA GLY A 856 24.39 -12.77 -58.50
C GLY A 856 25.46 -12.19 -57.56
N ALA A 857 26.55 -11.67 -58.12
CA ALA A 857 27.70 -11.10 -57.40
C ALA A 857 28.34 -9.95 -58.19
N ALA A 858 29.01 -9.00 -57.53
CA ALA A 858 30.05 -8.15 -58.12
C ALA A 858 30.90 -7.38 -57.08
N SER A 859 32.10 -7.00 -57.51
CA SER A 859 33.04 -5.99 -57.00
C SER A 859 32.43 -4.59 -56.74
N GLY A 860 33.08 -3.66 -56.03
CA GLY A 860 34.43 -3.63 -55.42
C GLY A 860 35.04 -2.21 -55.43
N GLY A 861 36.29 -2.08 -54.95
CA GLY A 861 37.02 -0.80 -54.82
C GLY A 861 36.90 -0.19 -53.40
N SER A 862 37.95 0.17 -52.65
CA SER A 862 39.25 0.84 -52.89
C SER A 862 39.18 2.37 -52.70
N GLY A 863 39.82 2.87 -51.64
CA GLY A 863 39.95 4.31 -51.37
C GLY A 863 40.62 4.58 -50.03
N GLY A 864 41.95 4.71 -50.02
CA GLY A 864 42.71 5.08 -48.83
C GLY A 864 42.92 6.60 -48.72
N GLY A 865 43.07 7.12 -47.50
CA GLY A 865 43.40 8.51 -47.25
C GLY A 865 44.09 8.67 -45.89
N ALA A 866 45.36 9.09 -45.89
CA ALA A 866 46.16 9.25 -44.69
C ALA A 866 46.42 10.73 -44.38
N GLY A 867 46.42 11.08 -43.10
CA GLY A 867 46.77 12.41 -42.61
C GLY A 867 46.30 12.63 -41.16
N GLY A 868 47.02 13.34 -40.30
CA GLY A 868 48.30 14.00 -40.60
C GLY A 868 48.86 14.89 -39.49
N GLY A 869 48.61 14.56 -38.22
CA GLY A 869 49.24 15.21 -37.06
C GLY A 869 48.78 16.64 -36.71
N SER A 870 48.79 16.95 -35.41
CA SER A 870 49.38 18.18 -34.88
C SER A 870 49.50 18.09 -33.35
N SER A 871 50.61 18.59 -32.80
CA SER A 871 50.86 18.68 -31.36
C SER A 871 50.56 20.09 -30.83
N GLY A 872 49.94 20.20 -29.65
CA GLY A 872 49.45 21.49 -29.12
C GLY A 872 49.49 21.60 -27.61
N SER A 873 50.67 21.61 -26.99
CA SER A 873 50.83 21.82 -25.54
C SER A 873 51.03 23.29 -25.20
N SER A 874 50.20 23.87 -24.30
CA SER A 874 50.41 25.23 -23.77
C SER A 874 49.96 25.45 -22.32
N LYS A 875 50.89 25.14 -21.42
CA LYS A 875 51.24 25.85 -20.18
C LYS A 875 50.36 27.03 -19.68
N ASN A 876 49.70 26.80 -18.53
CA ASN A 876 50.09 27.36 -17.21
C ASN A 876 49.73 28.83 -16.80
N LYS A 877 49.37 28.99 -15.51
CA LYS A 877 49.38 30.20 -14.65
C LYS A 877 48.47 31.41 -14.99
N LYS A 878 47.61 31.74 -13.99
CA LYS A 878 47.90 32.86 -13.06
C LYS A 878 47.22 32.68 -11.68
N LYS A 879 47.91 33.13 -10.62
CA LYS A 879 47.40 33.22 -9.23
C LYS A 879 47.05 34.68 -8.90
N LYS A 880 46.15 34.92 -7.93
CA LYS A 880 46.42 35.73 -6.71
C LYS A 880 45.24 35.75 -5.72
N LYS A 881 45.56 35.52 -4.43
CA LYS A 881 45.24 36.28 -3.19
C LYS A 881 43.83 36.90 -2.99
N SER A 882 43.25 37.00 -1.78
CA SER A 882 43.63 36.61 -0.39
C SER A 882 42.38 36.79 0.50
N ALA A 883 42.00 35.86 1.38
CA ALA A 883 42.47 35.61 2.76
C ALA A 883 42.01 36.63 3.84
N ALA A 884 41.76 36.12 5.07
CA ALA A 884 41.06 36.73 6.22
C ALA A 884 39.52 36.85 6.06
N ALA A 885 38.70 36.71 7.11
CA ALA A 885 38.99 36.59 8.56
C ALA A 885 38.31 35.35 9.21
N LYS A 886 38.72 35.02 10.45
CA LYS A 886 38.21 33.89 11.26
C LYS A 886 38.39 34.20 12.76
N ALA A 887 37.32 34.47 13.51
CA ALA A 887 37.33 34.59 14.98
C ALA A 887 35.89 34.55 15.56
N ALA A 888 35.79 34.22 16.86
CA ALA A 888 34.57 34.16 17.69
C ALA A 888 33.50 33.09 17.28
N ALA A 889 33.05 32.20 18.17
CA ALA A 889 33.53 31.89 19.53
C ALA A 889 33.25 30.42 19.90
N ALA A 890 34.06 29.85 20.79
CA ALA A 890 33.84 28.52 21.39
C ALA A 890 34.40 28.49 22.82
N ALA A 891 33.51 28.60 23.81
CA ALA A 891 33.69 28.33 25.24
C ALA A 891 32.27 28.34 25.88
N ALA A 892 31.96 27.63 26.96
CA ALA A 892 32.80 26.84 27.86
C ALA A 892 32.32 25.38 27.98
N ALA A 893 32.95 24.60 28.85
CA ALA A 893 32.70 23.16 29.02
C ALA A 893 32.38 22.76 30.47
N SER A 894 31.70 21.61 30.61
CA SER A 894 31.79 20.64 31.73
C SER A 894 31.82 21.14 33.19
N ALA A 895 30.66 21.19 33.83
CA ALA A 895 30.40 20.83 35.25
C ALA A 895 28.86 20.70 35.43
N GLY A 896 28.30 19.85 36.30
CA GLY A 896 28.86 18.85 37.21
C GLY A 896 27.75 17.86 37.63
N ALA A 897 28.03 16.93 38.55
CA ALA A 897 27.08 15.90 38.99
C ALA A 897 26.34 16.24 40.31
N SER A 898 25.51 15.29 40.77
CA SER A 898 24.81 15.16 42.06
C SER A 898 23.55 16.01 42.33
N SER A 899 22.39 15.37 42.16
CA SER A 899 21.39 15.17 43.23
C SER A 899 20.61 13.88 42.94
#